data_AF-B6F186-F1
#
_entry.id   AF-B6F186-F1
#
_cell.length_a   1.000
_cell.length_b   1.000
_cell.length_c   1.000
_cell.angle_alpha   90.00
_cell.angle_beta   90.00
_cell.angle_gamma   90.00
#
_symmetry.space_group_name_H-M   'P 1'
#
loop_
_entity.id
_entity.type
_entity.pdbx_description
1 polymer ?
#
loop_
_entity_poly.entity_id
_entity_poly.type
_entity_poly.pdbx_seq_one_letter_code
_entity_poly.pdbx_strand_id
1 'polypeptide(L)'
;MEFDIKEFEPIKLLCSTNEIKYKAPLVFSDRNDFPVEKLPHTLAMGLNYSYICLHRGNIDDWYIDHSVEDFVNRIRFWFSDAACNNLIKPGDDFEPMINYTETGNIVYSYNKLTKFIEEYWSNNNEKNGFAYAMCCFNNKEESEHLNINEESFSVQILEVFEKENLTSLLQKLNRERIKNKNVFLGIVGWGQKNSKYNEYFKLINITLEELYEFNKKIGIDLKRALNILKDKKIPNIIALISAINRPSKVIGFEKNIEFINFLFKIKKVNEFNVNKIKEDGKALVVKHLEPLTRNLAANISTLSCKKNPKILFVGAGALGSKIIFHLARNGYTDISVVDNDILVPHNLVRHALFADSISKNKAKEIINKLNNIYIMDKNKNFKYYSESFINFAINTDLSIYDVLIDCSASKSVFSFISEYSKKLPALVIRAELANKGKLGLVLKENINRNLKIDDIQVSLFNYALSNTEVAEWLKNYQKLKENFEGAQFEDITIGMGCNTNTMKISDNIISYHAAIFSSYIKKHITNDIQNGEFLISYFDENNLSENYCKIISVQDFISVNTSENNWTTKIYRKAYERILNELNNSKPNETGGILLGNINKNNKTIYVTDIYIPKDSKYGPYLFTKGSYGTKEYLEHVLKSTGNIINYVGDWHTHPESSTNMSSKDKKSLLELKEYLKEYSYPAHIMIFNEKDISSYVIS
;
A
#
# COMPACT_ATOMS: atom_id res chain seq x y z
N MET A 1 18.68 12.92 -47.48
CA MET A 1 17.37 12.98 -48.14
C MET A 1 16.85 14.38 -47.92
N GLU A 2 16.63 15.15 -48.97
CA GLU A 2 15.92 16.42 -48.83
C GLU A 2 14.44 16.10 -48.64
N PHE A 3 13.87 16.59 -47.54
CA PHE A 3 12.41 16.59 -47.38
C PHE A 3 11.85 17.70 -48.26
N ASP A 4 10.68 17.47 -48.85
CA ASP A 4 10.01 18.46 -49.70
C ASP A 4 9.33 19.54 -48.84
N ILE A 5 10.16 20.37 -48.18
CA ILE A 5 9.76 21.58 -47.47
C ILE A 5 10.04 22.77 -48.37
N LYS A 6 9.00 23.50 -48.76
CA LYS A 6 9.08 24.65 -49.66
C LYS A 6 9.56 25.89 -48.92
N GLU A 7 10.16 26.84 -49.65
CA GLU A 7 10.52 28.16 -49.11
C GLU A 7 9.31 28.91 -48.53
N PHE A 8 8.14 28.72 -49.16
CA PHE A 8 6.85 29.20 -48.68
C PHE A 8 5.91 28.03 -48.43
N GLU A 9 5.70 27.69 -47.16
CA GLU A 9 4.77 26.64 -46.74
C GLU A 9 3.41 27.24 -46.38
N PRO A 10 2.33 26.89 -47.09
CA PRO A 10 0.99 27.31 -46.71
C PRO A 10 0.53 26.49 -45.49
N ILE A 11 0.03 27.19 -44.47
CA ILE A 11 -0.46 26.58 -43.23
C ILE A 11 -1.92 26.97 -42.97
N LYS A 12 -2.65 26.08 -42.31
CA LYS A 12 -3.98 26.34 -41.75
C LYS A 12 -3.89 26.35 -40.23
N LEU A 13 -4.42 27.40 -39.63
CA LEU A 13 -4.57 27.51 -38.18
C LEU A 13 -6.04 27.28 -37.84
N LEU A 14 -6.31 26.29 -36.99
CA LEU A 14 -7.63 26.11 -36.40
C LEU A 14 -7.64 26.77 -35.03
N CYS A 15 -8.32 27.91 -34.95
CA CYS A 15 -8.43 28.71 -33.73
C CYS A 15 -9.85 28.56 -33.15
N SER A 16 -9.95 28.23 -31.87
CA SER A 16 -11.20 28.35 -31.13
C SER A 16 -11.32 29.79 -30.62
N THR A 17 -12.17 30.60 -31.23
CA THR A 17 -12.26 32.05 -30.94
C THR A 17 -12.60 32.34 -29.49
N ASN A 18 -13.34 31.44 -28.83
CA ASN A 18 -13.73 31.58 -27.43
C ASN A 18 -12.64 31.08 -26.46
N GLU A 19 -11.75 30.21 -26.92
CA GLU A 19 -10.75 29.53 -26.08
C GLU A 19 -9.32 30.02 -26.32
N ILE A 20 -9.08 30.91 -27.29
CA ILE A 20 -7.74 31.37 -27.69
C ILE A 20 -6.93 32.01 -26.55
N LYS A 21 -7.57 32.34 -25.42
CA LYS A 21 -6.87 32.83 -24.21
C LYS A 21 -6.19 31.73 -23.40
N TYR A 22 -6.57 30.48 -23.60
CA TYR A 22 -6.10 29.33 -22.81
C TYR A 22 -5.88 28.07 -23.65
N LYS A 23 -6.02 28.17 -24.98
CA LYS A 23 -5.85 27.07 -25.92
C LYS A 23 -5.08 27.54 -27.15
N ALA A 24 -3.98 26.86 -27.43
CA ALA A 24 -3.16 27.15 -28.59
C ALA A 24 -3.93 26.84 -29.88
N PRO A 25 -3.76 27.65 -30.94
CA PRO A 25 -4.22 27.27 -32.27
C PRO A 25 -3.61 25.93 -32.71
N LEU A 26 -4.40 25.05 -33.32
CA LEU A 26 -3.87 23.83 -33.95
C LEU A 26 -3.28 24.20 -35.31
N VAL A 27 -2.11 23.64 -35.63
CA VAL A 27 -1.36 23.96 -36.84
C VAL A 27 -1.39 22.79 -37.81
N PHE A 28 -1.80 23.07 -39.04
CA PHE A 28 -1.86 22.10 -40.13
C PHE A 28 -1.09 22.62 -41.36
N SER A 29 -0.46 21.71 -42.11
CA SER A 29 -0.05 22.03 -43.48
C SER A 29 -1.28 22.10 -44.39
N ASP A 30 -1.32 23.08 -45.30
CA ASP A 30 -2.36 23.21 -46.35
C ASP A 30 -1.96 22.53 -47.67
N ARG A 31 -0.96 21.64 -47.62
CA ARG A 31 -0.49 20.86 -48.76
C ARG A 31 -1.01 19.42 -48.70
N ASN A 32 -1.67 18.97 -49.77
CA ASN A 32 -2.07 17.57 -49.93
C ASN A 32 -0.86 16.62 -50.12
N ASP A 33 0.25 17.14 -50.65
CA ASP A 33 1.50 16.42 -50.93
C ASP A 33 2.55 16.57 -49.81
N PHE A 34 2.16 17.09 -48.64
CA PHE A 34 3.09 17.31 -47.52
C PHE A 34 3.72 15.98 -47.05
N PRO A 35 5.05 15.90 -46.83
CA PRO A 35 5.75 14.64 -46.61
C PRO A 35 5.64 14.12 -45.16
N VAL A 36 4.42 13.99 -44.63
CA VAL A 36 4.10 13.50 -43.27
C VAL A 36 4.80 12.16 -42.97
N GLU A 37 4.84 11.25 -43.93
CA GLU A 37 5.44 9.92 -43.76
C GLU A 37 6.97 9.94 -43.58
N LYS A 38 7.59 11.11 -43.75
CA LYS A 38 9.04 11.30 -43.63
C LYS A 38 9.43 12.22 -42.48
N LEU A 39 8.46 12.88 -41.83
CA LEU A 39 8.72 13.90 -40.81
C LEU A 39 8.22 13.45 -39.44
N PRO A 40 9.07 13.47 -38.39
CA PRO A 40 8.61 13.35 -37.00
C PRO A 40 7.70 14.53 -36.65
N HIS A 41 7.03 14.48 -35.49
CA HIS A 41 6.15 15.56 -35.05
C HIS A 41 5.01 15.91 -36.03
N THR A 42 4.66 15.00 -36.94
CA THR A 42 3.52 15.16 -37.85
C THR A 42 2.54 14.01 -37.70
N LEU A 43 1.27 14.30 -37.96
CA LEU A 43 0.20 13.32 -37.96
C LEU A 43 -0.79 13.67 -39.06
N ALA A 44 -1.11 12.72 -39.93
CA ALA A 44 -2.24 12.91 -40.82
C ALA A 44 -3.56 12.89 -40.00
N MET A 45 -4.47 13.81 -40.27
CA MET A 45 -5.81 13.84 -39.70
C MET A 45 -6.81 13.79 -40.86
N GLY A 46 -7.37 12.61 -41.10
CA GLY A 46 -8.22 12.36 -42.27
C GLY A 46 -7.46 12.38 -43.60
N LEU A 47 -8.18 12.64 -44.70
CA LEU A 47 -7.61 12.58 -46.05
C LEU A 47 -6.75 13.81 -46.40
N ASN A 48 -7.08 15.00 -45.86
CA ASN A 48 -6.58 16.27 -46.41
C ASN A 48 -5.83 17.18 -45.40
N TYR A 49 -5.68 16.78 -44.14
CA TYR A 49 -5.02 17.63 -43.14
C TYR A 49 -3.82 16.93 -42.52
N SER A 50 -2.72 17.66 -42.40
CA SER A 50 -1.48 17.17 -41.80
C SER A 50 -1.17 18.03 -40.59
N TYR A 51 -1.46 17.51 -39.39
CA TYR A 51 -1.20 18.17 -38.12
C TYR A 51 0.30 18.25 -37.84
N ILE A 52 0.72 19.39 -37.28
CA ILE A 52 2.10 19.68 -36.89
C ILE A 52 2.16 19.86 -35.37
N CYS A 53 2.92 19.00 -34.71
CA CYS A 53 3.16 19.06 -33.28
C CYS A 53 4.31 20.04 -32.98
N LEU A 54 3.98 21.17 -32.35
CA LEU A 54 4.94 22.22 -32.04
C LEU A 54 5.64 22.06 -30.69
N HIS A 55 5.14 21.19 -29.81
CA HIS A 55 5.64 21.07 -28.45
C HIS A 55 5.59 19.63 -27.94
N ARG A 56 6.68 19.19 -27.30
CA ARG A 56 6.76 17.92 -26.57
C ARG A 56 6.13 18.09 -25.20
N GLY A 57 4.80 18.04 -25.15
CA GLY A 57 4.01 18.28 -23.94
C GLY A 57 2.63 18.82 -24.28
N ASN A 58 2.00 19.46 -23.31
CA ASN A 58 0.76 20.18 -23.55
C ASN A 58 1.08 21.54 -24.20
N ILE A 59 0.71 21.70 -25.47
CA ILE A 59 0.94 22.95 -26.21
C ILE A 59 0.15 24.11 -25.61
N ASP A 60 -1.00 23.85 -24.98
CA ASP A 60 -1.83 24.88 -24.35
C ASP A 60 -1.12 25.49 -23.13
N ASP A 61 -0.50 24.64 -22.30
CA ASP A 61 0.31 25.11 -21.15
C ASP A 61 1.49 25.96 -21.62
N TRP A 62 2.21 25.51 -22.66
CA TRP A 62 3.27 26.30 -23.26
C TRP A 62 2.74 27.63 -23.81
N TYR A 63 1.62 27.61 -24.52
CA TYR A 63 1.04 28.80 -25.15
C TYR A 63 0.60 29.87 -24.14
N ILE A 64 0.06 29.47 -22.99
CA ILE A 64 -0.35 30.40 -21.92
C ILE A 64 0.83 31.20 -21.35
N ASP A 65 2.01 30.56 -21.28
CA ASP A 65 3.23 31.19 -20.76
C ASP A 65 3.96 32.06 -21.81
N HIS A 66 3.47 32.11 -23.05
CA HIS A 66 4.17 32.73 -24.18
C HIS A 66 3.29 33.70 -24.97
N SER A 67 3.91 34.55 -25.79
CA SER A 67 3.18 35.49 -26.63
C SER A 67 2.69 34.82 -27.94
N VAL A 68 1.74 35.48 -28.61
CA VAL A 68 1.31 35.08 -29.97
C VAL A 68 2.50 35.12 -30.95
N GLU A 69 3.42 36.06 -30.77
CA GLU A 69 4.63 36.16 -31.59
C GLU A 69 5.55 34.95 -31.38
N ASP A 70 5.74 34.51 -30.14
CA ASP A 70 6.50 33.29 -29.83
C ASP A 70 5.87 32.06 -30.47
N PHE A 71 4.53 31.96 -30.45
CA PHE A 71 3.81 30.87 -31.09
C PHE A 71 4.04 30.84 -32.61
N VAL A 72 3.93 31.99 -33.28
CA VAL A 72 4.22 32.11 -34.72
C VAL A 72 5.68 31.78 -35.01
N ASN A 73 6.62 32.29 -34.21
CA ASN A 73 8.03 32.00 -34.35
C ASN A 73 8.32 30.51 -34.15
N ARG A 74 7.64 29.85 -33.21
CA ARG A 74 7.76 28.40 -33.02
C ARG A 74 7.32 27.60 -34.25
N ILE A 75 6.24 28.01 -34.94
CA ILE A 75 5.86 27.40 -36.23
C ILE A 75 6.99 27.56 -37.24
N ARG A 76 7.56 28.78 -37.35
CA ARG A 76 8.68 29.05 -38.28
C ARG A 76 9.90 28.21 -37.96
N PHE A 77 10.28 28.10 -36.68
CA PHE A 77 11.40 27.28 -36.24
C PHE A 77 11.17 25.80 -36.53
N TRP A 78 9.93 25.30 -36.36
CA TRP A 78 9.59 23.93 -36.71
C TRP A 78 9.84 23.65 -38.20
N PHE A 79 9.36 24.51 -39.11
CA PHE A 79 9.59 24.34 -40.55
C PHE A 79 11.07 24.51 -40.92
N SER A 80 11.78 25.43 -40.27
CA SER A 80 13.23 25.59 -40.46
C SER A 80 13.99 24.32 -40.07
N ASP A 81 13.66 23.73 -38.91
CA ASP A 81 14.23 22.47 -38.47
C ASP A 81 13.83 21.31 -39.40
N ALA A 82 12.60 21.30 -39.92
CA ALA A 82 12.15 20.33 -40.91
C ALA A 82 12.96 20.41 -42.21
N ALA A 83 13.15 21.61 -42.77
CA ALA A 83 13.91 21.82 -44.00
C ALA A 83 15.39 21.39 -43.84
N CYS A 84 15.96 21.59 -42.65
CA CYS A 84 17.34 21.22 -42.36
C CYS A 84 17.51 19.76 -41.89
N ASN A 85 16.45 18.92 -41.91
CA ASN A 85 16.47 17.57 -41.34
C ASN A 85 16.99 17.54 -39.88
N ASN A 86 16.53 18.51 -39.08
CA ASN A 86 16.98 18.80 -37.72
C ASN A 86 15.83 18.71 -36.70
N LEU A 87 14.70 18.11 -37.08
CA LEU A 87 13.59 17.82 -36.16
C LEU A 87 13.98 16.73 -35.14
N ILE A 88 14.85 15.80 -35.54
CA ILE A 88 15.55 14.87 -34.64
C ILE A 88 17.00 15.35 -34.59
N LYS A 89 17.51 15.73 -33.41
CA LYS A 89 18.88 16.23 -33.31
C LYS A 89 19.88 15.06 -33.47
N PRO A 90 21.08 15.29 -34.02
CA PRO A 90 22.11 14.25 -34.08
C PRO A 90 22.44 13.68 -32.69
N GLY A 91 22.24 12.38 -32.51
CA GLY A 91 22.42 11.70 -31.22
C GLY A 91 21.11 11.42 -30.46
N ASP A 92 19.97 11.94 -30.93
CA ASP A 92 18.67 11.61 -30.37
C ASP A 92 18.24 10.17 -30.71
N ASP A 93 17.51 9.57 -29.78
CA ASP A 93 16.77 8.34 -29.98
C ASP A 93 15.64 8.55 -31.03
N PHE A 94 15.19 7.48 -31.69
CA PHE A 94 14.10 7.51 -32.68
C PHE A 94 12.79 7.96 -32.05
N GLU A 95 12.12 8.92 -32.66
CA GLU A 95 10.85 9.42 -32.16
C GLU A 95 9.69 8.48 -32.55
N PRO A 96 8.87 7.99 -31.59
CA PRO A 96 7.75 7.12 -31.91
C PRO A 96 6.67 7.84 -32.72
N MET A 97 5.89 7.08 -33.48
CA MET A 97 4.73 7.59 -34.20
C MET A 97 3.68 8.16 -33.24
N ILE A 98 3.13 9.32 -33.60
CA ILE A 98 2.03 9.93 -32.87
C ILE A 98 0.74 9.15 -33.20
N ASN A 99 0.25 8.36 -32.25
CA ASN A 99 -1.05 7.70 -32.37
C ASN A 99 -2.10 8.51 -31.59
N TYR A 100 -2.82 9.40 -32.28
CA TYR A 100 -3.91 10.16 -31.67
C TYR A 100 -5.22 9.38 -31.75
N THR A 101 -5.46 8.54 -30.75
CA THR A 101 -6.78 7.95 -30.51
C THR A 101 -7.17 8.14 -29.04
N GLU A 102 -8.38 8.66 -28.81
CA GLU A 102 -8.97 8.83 -27.47
C GLU A 102 -9.76 7.59 -27.02
N THR A 103 -9.93 6.60 -27.91
CA THR A 103 -10.90 5.52 -27.74
C THR A 103 -10.38 4.29 -27.00
N GLY A 104 -9.06 4.06 -26.88
CA GLY A 104 -8.60 2.93 -26.07
C GLY A 104 -7.10 2.64 -26.04
N ASN A 105 -6.74 1.64 -25.23
CA ASN A 105 -5.36 1.21 -25.04
C ASN A 105 -5.19 -0.31 -24.91
N ILE A 106 -3.96 -0.77 -25.14
CA ILE A 106 -3.52 -2.13 -24.78
C ILE A 106 -2.38 -2.02 -23.77
N VAL A 107 -2.54 -2.72 -22.65
CA VAL A 107 -1.62 -2.79 -21.54
C VAL A 107 -0.74 -4.04 -21.66
N TYR A 108 0.57 -3.84 -21.80
CA TYR A 108 1.56 -4.92 -21.79
C TYR A 108 2.96 -4.40 -21.47
N SER A 109 3.84 -5.30 -21.02
CA SER A 109 5.23 -4.92 -20.72
C SER A 109 6.07 -4.92 -21.99
N TYR A 110 6.60 -3.76 -22.37
CA TYR A 110 7.49 -3.55 -23.50
C TYR A 110 8.70 -4.47 -23.42
N ASN A 111 9.39 -4.47 -22.28
CA ASN A 111 10.61 -5.27 -22.06
C ASN A 111 10.36 -6.77 -22.18
N LYS A 112 9.20 -7.28 -21.72
CA LYS A 112 8.86 -8.70 -21.90
C LYS A 112 8.61 -9.05 -23.37
N LEU A 113 7.93 -8.16 -24.10
CA LEU A 113 7.57 -8.40 -25.48
C LEU A 113 8.79 -8.30 -26.42
N THR A 114 9.66 -7.31 -26.21
CA THR A 114 10.92 -7.20 -26.95
C THR A 114 11.85 -8.37 -26.67
N LYS A 115 11.98 -8.78 -25.40
CA LYS A 115 12.74 -9.98 -25.03
C LYS A 115 12.22 -11.24 -25.73
N PHE A 116 10.90 -11.43 -25.78
CA PHE A 116 10.29 -12.55 -26.51
C PHE A 116 10.65 -12.54 -28.00
N ILE A 117 10.62 -11.38 -28.66
CA ILE A 117 10.99 -11.24 -30.07
C ILE A 117 12.49 -11.48 -30.29
N GLU A 118 13.35 -10.95 -29.41
CA GLU A 118 14.80 -11.15 -29.47
C GLU A 118 15.21 -12.62 -29.28
N GLU A 119 14.56 -13.33 -28.34
CA GLU A 119 14.72 -14.78 -28.15
C GLU A 119 14.28 -15.55 -29.40
N TYR A 120 13.15 -15.18 -30.02
CA TYR A 120 12.71 -15.79 -31.27
C TYR A 120 13.74 -15.60 -32.39
N TRP A 121 14.24 -14.38 -32.61
CA TRP A 121 15.24 -14.11 -33.65
C TRP A 121 16.51 -14.93 -33.44
N SER A 122 16.97 -15.06 -32.19
CA SER A 122 18.15 -15.83 -31.84
C SER A 122 18.00 -17.32 -32.19
N ASN A 123 16.78 -17.85 -32.05
CA ASN A 123 16.48 -19.27 -32.32
C ASN A 123 16.08 -19.56 -33.77
N ASN A 124 15.73 -18.54 -34.58
CA ASN A 124 15.11 -18.71 -35.90
C ASN A 124 15.85 -17.97 -37.02
N ASN A 125 17.17 -17.82 -36.91
CA ASN A 125 18.02 -17.16 -37.91
C ASN A 125 17.52 -15.75 -38.28
N GLU A 126 17.11 -14.97 -37.27
CA GLU A 126 16.68 -13.57 -37.41
C GLU A 126 15.47 -13.34 -38.35
N LYS A 127 14.72 -14.41 -38.66
CA LYS A 127 13.57 -14.37 -39.56
C LYS A 127 12.37 -13.63 -38.94
N ASN A 128 11.49 -13.17 -39.82
CA ASN A 128 10.18 -12.66 -39.43
C ASN A 128 9.29 -13.75 -38.83
N GLY A 129 8.30 -13.35 -38.04
CA GLY A 129 7.43 -14.28 -37.36
C GLY A 129 6.19 -13.64 -36.75
N PHE A 130 5.36 -14.48 -36.15
CA PHE A 130 4.25 -14.06 -35.33
C PHE A 130 3.97 -15.06 -34.21
N ALA A 131 3.39 -14.57 -33.13
CA ALA A 131 2.93 -15.31 -31.97
C ALA A 131 1.46 -14.97 -31.70
N TYR A 132 0.82 -15.79 -30.86
CA TYR A 132 -0.53 -15.52 -30.39
C TYR A 132 -0.51 -15.12 -28.92
N ALA A 133 -1.43 -14.26 -28.53
CA ALA A 133 -1.54 -13.75 -27.18
C ALA A 133 -2.92 -14.05 -26.59
N MET A 134 -2.98 -14.17 -25.27
CA MET A 134 -4.25 -14.18 -24.53
C MET A 134 -4.53 -12.77 -24.02
N CYS A 135 -5.63 -12.19 -24.49
CA CYS A 135 -6.03 -10.82 -24.19
C CYS A 135 -7.30 -10.80 -23.33
N CYS A 136 -7.51 -9.75 -22.54
CA CYS A 136 -8.70 -9.58 -21.72
C CYS A 136 -9.14 -8.12 -21.65
N PHE A 137 -10.43 -7.83 -21.81
CA PHE A 137 -10.99 -6.52 -21.48
C PHE A 137 -11.09 -6.31 -19.96
N ASN A 138 -10.96 -5.05 -19.53
CA ASN A 138 -10.99 -4.70 -18.11
C ASN A 138 -12.38 -4.82 -17.48
N ASN A 139 -13.45 -4.48 -18.20
CA ASN A 139 -14.82 -4.62 -17.71
C ASN A 139 -15.69 -5.43 -18.68
N LYS A 140 -16.85 -5.88 -18.18
CA LYS A 140 -17.75 -6.79 -18.90
C LYS A 140 -18.58 -6.06 -19.98
N GLU A 141 -18.93 -4.80 -19.71
CA GLU A 141 -19.72 -3.95 -20.61
C GLU A 141 -18.96 -3.67 -21.92
N GLU A 142 -17.65 -3.39 -21.84
CA GLU A 142 -16.74 -3.26 -23.00
C GLU A 142 -16.79 -4.51 -23.89
N SER A 143 -16.87 -5.72 -23.32
CA SER A 143 -16.84 -6.95 -24.12
C SER A 143 -18.15 -7.25 -24.86
N GLU A 144 -19.28 -6.71 -24.38
CA GLU A 144 -20.62 -6.95 -24.95
C GLU A 144 -21.03 -5.86 -25.96
N HIS A 145 -20.52 -4.62 -25.80
CA HIS A 145 -20.98 -3.45 -26.55
C HIS A 145 -19.89 -2.66 -27.27
N LEU A 146 -18.71 -3.23 -27.60
CA LEU A 146 -17.64 -2.52 -28.34
C LEU A 146 -18.14 -1.82 -29.62
N ASN A 147 -18.63 -0.60 -29.42
CA ASN A 147 -18.80 0.49 -30.35
C ASN A 147 -17.49 1.24 -30.24
N ILE A 148 -16.56 0.72 -31.03
CA ILE A 148 -15.22 1.20 -31.34
C ILE A 148 -15.10 2.75 -31.50
N ASN A 149 -16.21 3.46 -31.65
CA ASN A 149 -16.30 4.90 -31.88
C ASN A 149 -16.77 5.75 -30.68
N GLU A 150 -17.23 5.18 -29.55
CA GLU A 150 -17.91 5.98 -28.49
C GLU A 150 -17.39 5.77 -27.06
N GLU A 151 -16.69 4.68 -26.74
CA GLU A 151 -16.29 4.35 -25.36
C GLU A 151 -14.78 4.17 -25.21
N SER A 152 -14.22 4.65 -24.08
CA SER A 152 -12.84 4.37 -23.68
C SER A 152 -12.70 2.94 -23.18
N PHE A 153 -11.86 2.12 -23.80
CA PHE A 153 -11.60 0.75 -23.35
C PHE A 153 -10.13 0.48 -23.00
N SER A 154 -9.89 -0.62 -22.29
CA SER A 154 -8.53 -1.09 -21.99
C SER A 154 -8.44 -2.61 -22.09
N VAL A 155 -7.47 -3.07 -22.88
CA VAL A 155 -7.17 -4.49 -23.11
C VAL A 155 -5.85 -4.84 -22.44
N GLN A 156 -5.80 -5.93 -21.69
CA GLN A 156 -4.56 -6.44 -21.13
C GLN A 156 -4.03 -7.65 -21.90
N ILE A 157 -2.73 -7.73 -22.09
CA ILE A 157 -2.07 -8.94 -22.60
C ILE A 157 -1.56 -9.77 -21.44
N LEU A 158 -2.25 -10.87 -21.19
CA LEU A 158 -1.97 -11.74 -20.05
C LEU A 158 -0.73 -12.60 -20.31
N GLU A 159 -0.60 -13.13 -21.53
CA GLU A 159 0.48 -14.05 -21.90
C GLU A 159 0.64 -14.15 -23.43
N VAL A 160 1.85 -14.41 -23.90
CA VAL A 160 2.22 -14.59 -25.31
C VAL A 160 2.75 -16.01 -25.51
N PHE A 161 2.34 -16.65 -26.60
CA PHE A 161 2.63 -18.04 -26.94
C PHE A 161 3.19 -18.12 -28.34
N GLU A 162 4.27 -18.89 -28.50
CA GLU A 162 4.75 -19.30 -29.81
C GLU A 162 3.66 -20.03 -30.60
N LYS A 163 3.72 -19.91 -31.92
CA LYS A 163 2.72 -20.44 -32.85
C LYS A 163 2.50 -21.96 -32.68
N GLU A 164 3.57 -22.69 -32.40
CA GLU A 164 3.60 -24.14 -32.15
C GLU A 164 2.71 -24.52 -30.96
N ASN A 165 2.53 -23.60 -30.01
CA ASN A 165 1.75 -23.77 -28.79
C ASN A 165 0.28 -23.30 -28.92
N LEU A 166 -0.20 -22.99 -30.14
CA LEU A 166 -1.56 -22.48 -30.37
C LEU A 166 -2.65 -23.42 -29.79
N THR A 167 -2.49 -24.73 -29.89
CA THR A 167 -3.48 -25.69 -29.34
C THR A 167 -3.61 -25.55 -27.82
N SER A 168 -2.48 -25.42 -27.12
CA SER A 168 -2.44 -25.20 -25.67
C SER A 168 -3.10 -23.86 -25.30
N LEU A 169 -2.78 -22.80 -26.03
CA LEU A 169 -3.41 -21.48 -25.87
C LEU A 169 -4.93 -21.56 -26.05
N LEU A 170 -5.42 -22.18 -27.12
CA LEU A 170 -6.86 -22.28 -27.37
C LEU A 170 -7.58 -23.08 -26.28
N GLN A 171 -6.96 -24.13 -25.74
CA GLN A 171 -7.50 -24.87 -24.59
C GLN A 171 -7.57 -23.97 -23.35
N LYS A 172 -6.51 -23.22 -23.05
CA LYS A 172 -6.46 -22.28 -21.93
C LYS A 172 -7.48 -21.16 -22.08
N LEU A 173 -7.54 -20.54 -23.25
CA LEU A 173 -8.50 -19.48 -23.59
C LEU A 173 -9.94 -19.97 -23.44
N ASN A 174 -10.26 -21.18 -23.90
CA ASN A 174 -11.60 -21.74 -23.72
C ASN A 174 -11.95 -21.99 -22.24
N ARG A 175 -10.99 -22.46 -21.43
CA ARG A 175 -11.18 -22.64 -19.97
C ARG A 175 -11.41 -21.31 -19.26
N GLU A 176 -10.61 -20.30 -19.57
CA GLU A 176 -10.75 -18.97 -18.98
C GLU A 176 -12.06 -18.30 -19.41
N ARG A 177 -12.50 -18.48 -20.65
CA ARG A 177 -13.78 -17.94 -21.14
C ARG A 177 -15.02 -18.47 -20.44
N ILE A 178 -14.95 -19.66 -19.85
CA ILE A 178 -16.03 -20.19 -19.00
C ILE A 178 -16.17 -19.34 -17.73
N LYS A 179 -15.05 -18.83 -17.19
CA LYS A 179 -15.02 -18.00 -15.98
C LYS A 179 -15.22 -16.52 -16.29
N ASN A 180 -14.62 -16.04 -17.38
CA ASN A 180 -14.58 -14.65 -17.77
C ASN A 180 -14.77 -14.50 -19.29
N LYS A 181 -15.95 -14.03 -19.71
CA LYS A 181 -16.28 -13.84 -21.12
C LYS A 181 -15.43 -12.78 -21.82
N ASN A 182 -14.69 -11.96 -21.07
CA ASN A 182 -13.89 -10.84 -21.57
C ASN A 182 -12.58 -11.28 -22.23
N VAL A 183 -12.24 -12.58 -22.20
CA VAL A 183 -10.98 -13.12 -22.74
C VAL A 183 -11.10 -13.42 -24.24
N PHE A 184 -10.13 -12.96 -25.02
CA PHE A 184 -10.04 -13.14 -26.46
C PHE A 184 -8.60 -13.34 -26.95
N LEU A 185 -8.42 -13.49 -28.26
CA LEU A 185 -7.13 -13.81 -28.87
C LEU A 185 -6.45 -12.55 -29.40
N GLY A 186 -5.14 -12.44 -29.17
CA GLY A 186 -4.27 -11.45 -29.79
C GLY A 186 -3.24 -12.08 -30.73
N ILE A 187 -2.61 -11.24 -31.55
CA ILE A 187 -1.51 -11.59 -32.44
C ILE A 187 -0.37 -10.60 -32.16
N VAL A 188 0.85 -11.10 -32.07
CA VAL A 188 2.08 -10.29 -32.01
C VAL A 188 2.86 -10.63 -33.26
N GLY A 189 3.14 -9.66 -34.13
CA GLY A 189 3.90 -9.87 -35.37
C GLY A 189 5.18 -9.05 -35.38
N TRP A 190 6.24 -9.59 -36.00
CA TRP A 190 7.52 -8.90 -36.16
C TRP A 190 8.18 -9.24 -37.50
N GLY A 191 8.91 -8.27 -38.05
CA GLY A 191 9.73 -8.42 -39.25
C GLY A 191 11.06 -9.14 -38.99
N GLN A 192 11.94 -9.17 -39.99
CA GLN A 192 13.31 -9.66 -39.81
C GLN A 192 14.10 -8.66 -38.94
N LYS A 193 15.05 -9.15 -38.14
CA LYS A 193 15.82 -8.30 -37.19
C LYS A 193 16.56 -7.14 -37.86
N ASN A 194 17.07 -7.39 -39.07
CA ASN A 194 17.88 -6.44 -39.84
C ASN A 194 17.06 -5.50 -40.72
N SER A 195 15.73 -5.71 -40.85
CA SER A 195 14.85 -4.73 -41.49
C SER A 195 14.79 -3.48 -40.62
N LYS A 196 15.09 -2.30 -41.18
CA LYS A 196 15.03 -1.00 -40.49
C LYS A 196 14.09 -0.06 -41.24
N TYR A 197 13.17 0.56 -40.51
CA TYR A 197 12.14 1.43 -41.08
C TYR A 197 12.26 2.85 -40.53
N ASN A 198 12.63 3.78 -41.41
CA ASN A 198 12.71 5.22 -41.12
C ASN A 198 11.36 5.91 -41.29
N GLU A 199 10.41 5.31 -42.02
CA GLU A 199 9.15 5.98 -42.37
C GLU A 199 8.16 6.03 -41.20
N TYR A 200 7.37 7.09 -41.18
CA TYR A 200 6.13 7.22 -40.42
C TYR A 200 4.96 6.76 -41.30
N PHE A 201 3.98 6.05 -40.75
CA PHE A 201 2.88 5.47 -41.53
C PHE A 201 1.55 6.21 -41.28
N LYS A 202 0.75 6.42 -42.33
CA LYS A 202 -0.61 6.97 -42.19
C LYS A 202 -1.60 5.87 -41.76
N LEU A 203 -1.93 5.81 -40.47
CA LEU A 203 -2.71 4.71 -39.88
C LEU A 203 -4.11 5.10 -39.36
N ILE A 204 -4.81 6.03 -40.00
CA ILE A 204 -6.12 6.51 -39.52
C ILE A 204 -7.26 5.74 -40.18
N ASN A 205 -8.15 5.15 -39.37
CA ASN A 205 -9.37 4.50 -39.85
C ASN A 205 -9.12 3.47 -40.96
N ILE A 206 -8.06 2.67 -40.77
CA ILE A 206 -7.59 1.69 -41.74
C ILE A 206 -8.55 0.50 -41.85
N THR A 207 -8.77 0.07 -43.08
CA THR A 207 -9.39 -1.21 -43.40
C THR A 207 -8.43 -2.37 -43.14
N LEU A 208 -8.92 -3.59 -43.13
CA LEU A 208 -8.14 -4.80 -42.97
C LEU A 208 -7.21 -5.02 -44.16
N GLU A 209 -7.60 -4.59 -45.37
CA GLU A 209 -6.69 -4.67 -46.52
C GLU A 209 -5.52 -3.69 -46.39
N GLU A 210 -5.78 -2.46 -45.94
CA GLU A 210 -4.73 -1.50 -45.61
C GLU A 210 -3.86 -2.00 -44.45
N LEU A 211 -4.46 -2.64 -43.44
CA LEU A 211 -3.72 -3.27 -42.34
C LEU A 211 -2.84 -4.41 -42.84
N TYR A 212 -3.31 -5.21 -43.81
CA TYR A 212 -2.50 -6.26 -44.44
C TYR A 212 -1.34 -5.69 -45.22
N GLU A 213 -1.56 -4.65 -46.05
CA GLU A 213 -0.50 -4.01 -46.83
C GLU A 213 0.52 -3.33 -45.92
N PHE A 214 0.08 -2.66 -44.86
CA PHE A 214 0.96 -2.12 -43.82
C PHE A 214 1.84 -3.20 -43.19
N ASN A 215 1.23 -4.28 -42.67
CA ASN A 215 1.97 -5.36 -42.02
C ASN A 215 2.94 -6.04 -42.99
N LYS A 216 2.54 -6.26 -44.24
CA LYS A 216 3.40 -6.81 -45.29
C LYS A 216 4.59 -5.90 -45.59
N LYS A 217 4.40 -4.57 -45.64
CA LYS A 217 5.46 -3.58 -45.83
C LYS A 217 6.51 -3.65 -44.71
N ILE A 218 6.08 -3.87 -43.48
CA ILE A 218 6.99 -4.06 -42.32
C ILE A 218 7.45 -5.51 -42.10
N GLY A 219 7.20 -6.40 -43.08
CA GLY A 219 7.70 -7.78 -43.07
C GLY A 219 6.90 -8.77 -42.22
N ILE A 220 5.68 -8.40 -41.79
CA ILE A 220 4.79 -9.23 -40.97
C ILE A 220 3.74 -9.92 -41.86
N ASP A 221 3.66 -11.26 -41.78
CA ASP A 221 2.68 -12.06 -42.53
C ASP A 221 1.35 -12.23 -41.75
N LEU A 222 0.60 -11.12 -41.63
CA LEU A 222 -0.68 -11.09 -40.91
C LEU A 222 -1.75 -11.98 -41.58
N LYS A 223 -1.78 -12.04 -42.93
CA LYS A 223 -2.71 -12.90 -43.68
C LYS A 223 -2.55 -14.36 -43.27
N ARG A 224 -1.30 -14.85 -43.15
CA ARG A 224 -1.03 -16.21 -42.66
C ARG A 224 -1.45 -16.43 -41.21
N ALA A 225 -1.19 -15.47 -40.33
CA ALA A 225 -1.58 -15.58 -38.92
C ALA A 225 -3.11 -15.73 -38.78
N LEU A 226 -3.90 -14.89 -39.45
CA LEU A 226 -5.36 -15.00 -39.44
C LEU A 226 -5.86 -16.29 -40.13
N ASN A 227 -5.24 -16.69 -41.25
CA ASN A 227 -5.65 -17.93 -41.95
C ASN A 227 -5.54 -19.19 -41.08
N ILE A 228 -4.58 -19.26 -40.16
CA ILE A 228 -4.47 -20.40 -39.21
C ILE A 228 -5.68 -20.47 -38.26
N LEU A 229 -6.34 -19.34 -38.01
CA LEU A 229 -7.46 -19.20 -37.08
C LEU A 229 -8.84 -19.40 -37.74
N LYS A 230 -8.90 -19.50 -39.07
CA LYS A 230 -10.15 -19.53 -39.85
C LYS A 230 -11.14 -20.61 -39.39
N ASP A 231 -10.63 -21.79 -39.04
CA ASP A 231 -11.42 -22.95 -38.62
C ASP A 231 -11.53 -23.09 -37.09
N LYS A 232 -10.96 -22.15 -36.32
CA LYS A 232 -10.93 -22.23 -34.85
C LYS A 232 -12.14 -21.51 -34.25
N LYS A 233 -12.70 -22.04 -33.16
CA LYS A 233 -13.78 -21.40 -32.39
C LYS A 233 -13.21 -20.31 -31.47
N ILE A 234 -12.97 -19.12 -32.02
CA ILE A 234 -12.48 -17.94 -31.28
C ILE A 234 -13.46 -16.77 -31.39
N PRO A 235 -13.45 -15.82 -30.44
CA PRO A 235 -14.18 -14.56 -30.57
C PRO A 235 -13.88 -13.82 -31.86
N ASN A 236 -14.80 -12.94 -32.25
CA ASN A 236 -14.64 -12.13 -33.46
C ASN A 236 -13.74 -10.90 -33.25
N ILE A 237 -13.24 -10.64 -32.05
CA ILE A 237 -12.35 -9.51 -31.77
C ILE A 237 -10.90 -10.02 -31.71
N ILE A 238 -9.99 -9.29 -32.35
CA ILE A 238 -8.56 -9.56 -32.37
C ILE A 238 -7.79 -8.29 -31.98
N ALA A 239 -6.83 -8.46 -31.06
CA ALA A 239 -5.79 -7.46 -30.80
C ALA A 239 -4.57 -7.81 -31.65
N LEU A 240 -3.97 -6.84 -32.32
CA LEU A 240 -2.73 -7.02 -33.07
C LEU A 240 -1.67 -6.06 -32.54
N ILE A 241 -0.48 -6.57 -32.28
CA ILE A 241 0.71 -5.78 -32.00
C ILE A 241 1.69 -6.00 -33.15
N SER A 242 1.99 -4.94 -33.88
CA SER A 242 2.96 -4.95 -34.96
C SER A 242 4.26 -4.33 -34.48
N ALA A 243 5.33 -5.12 -34.45
CA ALA A 243 6.67 -4.67 -34.08
C ALA A 243 7.41 -4.10 -35.29
N ILE A 244 7.79 -2.83 -35.20
CA ILE A 244 8.56 -2.11 -36.21
C ILE A 244 9.98 -1.94 -35.70
N ASN A 245 10.94 -2.44 -36.46
CA ASN A 245 12.35 -2.25 -36.16
C ASN A 245 12.80 -0.87 -36.63
N ARG A 246 13.10 0.01 -35.67
CA ARG A 246 13.61 1.35 -35.88
C ARG A 246 15.13 1.37 -36.01
N PRO A 247 15.70 2.36 -36.72
CA PRO A 247 17.15 2.48 -36.91
C PRO A 247 17.93 2.67 -35.62
N SER A 248 17.37 3.44 -34.67
CA SER A 248 17.92 3.68 -33.34
C SER A 248 16.89 3.34 -32.26
N LYS A 249 17.32 3.36 -30.99
CA LYS A 249 16.47 3.14 -29.82
C LYS A 249 15.29 4.12 -29.83
N VAL A 250 14.11 3.68 -29.44
CA VAL A 250 12.91 4.54 -29.45
C VAL A 250 12.88 5.39 -28.17
N ILE A 251 12.58 6.68 -28.29
CA ILE A 251 12.45 7.59 -27.14
C ILE A 251 11.44 7.02 -26.13
N GLY A 252 11.85 6.98 -24.85
CA GLY A 252 11.01 6.45 -23.76
C GLY A 252 11.06 4.93 -23.60
N PHE A 253 11.77 4.20 -24.47
CA PHE A 253 11.86 2.74 -24.43
C PHE A 253 13.32 2.26 -24.45
N GLU A 254 13.59 1.03 -24.00
CA GLU A 254 14.97 0.51 -23.89
C GLU A 254 15.55 -0.03 -25.22
N LYS A 255 14.70 -0.26 -26.24
CA LYS A 255 15.09 -0.94 -27.48
C LYS A 255 14.71 -0.12 -28.71
N ASN A 256 15.19 -0.55 -29.87
CA ASN A 256 14.85 0.00 -31.18
C ASN A 256 13.63 -0.66 -31.82
N ILE A 257 12.72 -1.21 -31.02
CA ILE A 257 11.47 -1.81 -31.49
C ILE A 257 10.35 -0.86 -31.09
N GLU A 258 9.59 -0.37 -32.06
CA GLU A 258 8.35 0.36 -31.80
C GLU A 258 7.17 -0.59 -32.00
N PHE A 259 6.18 -0.53 -31.11
CA PHE A 259 4.96 -1.32 -31.25
C PHE A 259 3.78 -0.44 -31.65
N ILE A 260 3.14 -0.81 -32.76
CA ILE A 260 1.86 -0.23 -33.16
C ILE A 260 0.75 -1.24 -32.86
N ASN A 261 -0.27 -0.78 -32.16
CA ASN A 261 -1.31 -1.65 -31.62
C ASN A 261 -2.62 -1.41 -32.34
N PHE A 262 -3.33 -2.50 -32.65
CA PHE A 262 -4.61 -2.46 -33.31
C PHE A 262 -5.65 -3.31 -32.59
N LEU A 263 -6.91 -2.88 -32.66
CA LEU A 263 -8.08 -3.69 -32.28
C LEU A 263 -9.07 -3.71 -33.43
N PHE A 264 -9.50 -4.89 -33.86
CA PHE A 264 -10.44 -5.03 -34.97
C PHE A 264 -11.35 -6.25 -34.83
N LYS A 265 -12.47 -6.23 -35.55
CA LYS A 265 -13.40 -7.35 -35.63
C LYS A 265 -13.20 -8.13 -36.93
N ILE A 266 -13.40 -9.44 -36.82
CA ILE A 266 -13.31 -10.41 -37.91
C ILE A 266 -14.66 -11.11 -38.09
N LYS A 267 -15.05 -11.32 -39.34
CA LYS A 267 -16.19 -12.13 -39.75
C LYS A 267 -15.70 -13.40 -40.42
N LYS A 268 -16.17 -14.56 -39.94
CA LYS A 268 -15.93 -15.84 -40.60
C LYS A 268 -17.01 -16.09 -41.63
N VAL A 269 -16.61 -16.28 -42.88
CA VAL A 269 -17.51 -16.52 -44.01
C VAL A 269 -17.13 -17.86 -44.63
N ASN A 270 -18.12 -18.71 -44.90
CA ASN A 270 -17.92 -19.93 -45.68
C ASN A 270 -18.23 -19.61 -47.14
N GLU A 271 -17.21 -19.62 -47.99
CA GLU A 271 -17.35 -19.45 -49.44
C GLU A 271 -16.84 -20.71 -50.13
N PHE A 272 -17.69 -21.37 -50.93
CA PHE A 272 -17.31 -22.55 -51.71
C PHE A 272 -16.62 -23.66 -50.89
N ASN A 273 -17.16 -23.98 -49.70
CA ASN A 273 -16.59 -24.96 -48.74
C ASN A 273 -15.21 -24.59 -48.18
N VAL A 274 -14.79 -23.34 -48.31
CA VAL A 274 -13.56 -22.82 -47.68
C VAL A 274 -13.94 -21.71 -46.71
N ASN A 275 -13.62 -21.92 -45.43
CA ASN A 275 -13.74 -20.87 -44.42
C ASN A 275 -12.71 -19.76 -44.72
N LYS A 276 -13.17 -18.51 -44.79
CA LYS A 276 -12.35 -17.32 -44.93
C LYS A 276 -12.64 -16.36 -43.77
N ILE A 277 -11.64 -15.55 -43.45
CA ILE A 277 -11.79 -14.41 -42.54
C ILE A 277 -11.91 -13.14 -43.38
N LYS A 278 -13.01 -12.40 -43.20
CA LYS A 278 -13.21 -11.05 -43.73
C LYS A 278 -13.24 -10.06 -42.56
N GLU A 279 -13.00 -8.80 -42.85
CA GLU A 279 -13.17 -7.72 -41.86
C GLU A 279 -14.65 -7.51 -41.52
N ASP A 280 -14.89 -7.08 -40.28
CA ASP A 280 -16.19 -6.57 -39.84
C ASP A 280 -16.03 -5.16 -39.26
N GLY A 281 -15.79 -4.17 -40.12
CA GLY A 281 -15.60 -2.77 -39.72
C GLY A 281 -14.27 -2.19 -40.17
N LYS A 282 -13.60 -1.45 -39.28
CA LYS A 282 -12.25 -0.87 -39.46
C LYS A 282 -11.35 -1.33 -38.31
N ALA A 283 -10.04 -1.32 -38.51
CA ALA A 283 -9.08 -1.53 -37.44
C ALA A 283 -8.75 -0.21 -36.72
N LEU A 284 -8.98 -0.20 -35.41
CA LEU A 284 -8.60 0.91 -34.54
C LEU A 284 -7.13 0.83 -34.20
N VAL A 285 -6.42 1.96 -34.31
CA VAL A 285 -5.11 2.13 -33.67
C VAL A 285 -5.31 2.50 -32.21
N VAL A 286 -4.58 1.85 -31.30
CA VAL A 286 -4.73 2.04 -29.86
C VAL A 286 -3.39 2.29 -29.17
N LYS A 287 -3.41 3.01 -28.05
CA LYS A 287 -2.19 3.36 -27.31
C LYS A 287 -1.62 2.16 -26.56
N HIS A 288 -0.30 2.12 -26.40
CA HIS A 288 0.37 1.21 -25.48
C HIS A 288 0.39 1.83 -24.08
N LEU A 289 0.16 1.02 -23.04
CA LEU A 289 0.42 1.39 -21.64
C LEU A 289 1.27 0.31 -20.96
N GLU A 290 2.22 0.73 -20.12
CA GLU A 290 2.96 -0.18 -19.26
C GLU A 290 2.09 -0.65 -18.07
N PRO A 291 2.06 -1.95 -17.76
CA PRO A 291 1.38 -2.44 -16.57
C PRO A 291 2.12 -2.03 -15.30
N LEU A 292 1.35 -1.89 -14.21
CA LEU A 292 1.96 -1.71 -12.90
C LEU A 292 2.71 -2.99 -12.50
N THR A 293 4.01 -2.83 -12.27
CA THR A 293 4.88 -3.82 -11.64
C THR A 293 5.29 -3.32 -10.27
N ARG A 294 5.76 -4.22 -9.41
CA ARG A 294 6.38 -3.83 -8.14
C ARG A 294 7.45 -2.76 -8.32
N ASN A 295 8.33 -2.94 -9.31
CA ASN A 295 9.42 -2.00 -9.56
C ASN A 295 8.90 -0.63 -9.98
N LEU A 296 7.90 -0.59 -10.86
CA LEU A 296 7.28 0.67 -11.27
C LEU A 296 6.58 1.36 -10.08
N ALA A 297 5.84 0.61 -9.27
CA ALA A 297 5.17 1.11 -8.08
C ALA A 297 6.17 1.68 -7.05
N ALA A 298 7.26 0.95 -6.80
CA ALA A 298 8.35 1.37 -5.92
C ALA A 298 9.03 2.65 -6.42
N ASN A 299 9.32 2.72 -7.73
CA ASN A 299 9.95 3.88 -8.35
C ASN A 299 9.06 5.14 -8.27
N ILE A 300 7.79 5.03 -8.68
CA ILE A 300 6.83 6.14 -8.63
C ILE A 300 6.58 6.59 -7.19
N SER A 301 6.52 5.64 -6.25
CA SER A 301 6.29 5.93 -4.83
C SER A 301 7.55 6.34 -4.07
N THR A 302 8.69 6.50 -4.76
CA THR A 302 9.99 6.86 -4.15
C THR A 302 10.44 5.90 -3.03
N LEU A 303 10.04 4.62 -3.12
CA LEU A 303 10.43 3.61 -2.15
C LEU A 303 11.92 3.30 -2.33
N SER A 304 12.74 3.78 -1.40
CA SER A 304 14.19 3.56 -1.40
C SER A 304 14.58 2.09 -1.13
N CYS A 305 13.70 1.32 -0.50
CA CYS A 305 13.98 -0.03 -0.05
C CYS A 305 13.66 -1.08 -1.12
N LYS A 306 14.67 -1.88 -1.49
CA LYS A 306 14.47 -3.02 -2.40
C LYS A 306 13.85 -4.25 -1.70
N LYS A 307 13.76 -4.30 -0.37
CA LYS A 307 13.18 -5.44 0.37
C LYS A 307 11.68 -5.59 0.03
N ASN A 308 11.22 -6.84 -0.08
CA ASN A 308 9.81 -7.19 -0.20
C ASN A 308 9.45 -8.16 0.92
N PRO A 309 9.35 -7.68 2.18
CA PRO A 309 9.06 -8.55 3.30
C PRO A 309 7.68 -9.19 3.14
N LYS A 310 7.51 -10.37 3.74
CA LYS A 310 6.24 -11.06 3.85
C LYS A 310 5.44 -10.48 5.01
N ILE A 311 4.39 -9.72 4.70
CA ILE A 311 3.61 -8.96 5.69
C ILE A 311 2.31 -9.70 6.00
N LEU A 312 2.06 -9.97 7.28
CA LEU A 312 0.78 -10.49 7.79
C LEU A 312 -0.06 -9.36 8.38
N PHE A 313 -1.23 -9.10 7.81
CA PHE A 313 -2.24 -8.22 8.38
C PHE A 313 -3.30 -9.02 9.13
N VAL A 314 -3.58 -8.58 10.35
CA VAL A 314 -4.65 -9.10 11.20
C VAL A 314 -5.73 -8.05 11.31
N GLY A 315 -6.90 -8.33 10.73
CA GLY A 315 -7.99 -7.38 10.62
C GLY A 315 -7.84 -6.45 9.40
N ALA A 316 -8.90 -6.41 8.61
CA ALA A 316 -9.00 -5.69 7.35
C ALA A 316 -10.19 -4.73 7.34
N GLY A 317 -10.54 -4.17 8.51
CA GLY A 317 -11.59 -3.16 8.65
C GLY A 317 -11.24 -1.80 8.05
N ALA A 318 -11.85 -0.73 8.56
CA ALA A 318 -11.72 0.60 7.99
C ALA A 318 -10.27 1.11 7.94
N LEU A 319 -9.52 1.00 9.04
CA LEU A 319 -8.11 1.39 9.11
C LEU A 319 -7.21 0.40 8.34
N GLY A 320 -7.34 -0.90 8.64
CA GLY A 320 -6.50 -1.96 8.06
C GLY A 320 -6.56 -2.00 6.53
N SER A 321 -7.75 -1.90 5.95
CA SER A 321 -7.93 -1.90 4.48
C SER A 321 -7.16 -0.76 3.80
N LYS A 322 -7.15 0.45 4.37
CA LYS A 322 -6.41 1.59 3.81
C LYS A 322 -4.90 1.41 3.91
N ILE A 323 -4.40 0.96 5.07
CA ILE A 323 -2.98 0.69 5.26
C ILE A 323 -2.49 -0.37 4.26
N ILE A 324 -3.27 -1.45 4.06
CA ILE A 324 -2.96 -2.49 3.07
C ILE A 324 -2.82 -1.90 1.67
N PHE A 325 -3.78 -1.07 1.21
CA PHE A 325 -3.70 -0.44 -0.11
C PHE A 325 -2.56 0.57 -0.20
N HIS A 326 -2.25 1.33 0.86
CA HIS A 326 -1.08 2.21 0.87
C HIS A 326 0.21 1.42 0.68
N LEU A 327 0.43 0.35 1.45
CA LEU A 327 1.63 -0.48 1.31
C LEU A 327 1.68 -1.16 -0.07
N ALA A 328 0.57 -1.73 -0.53
CA ALA A 328 0.52 -2.35 -1.85
C ALA A 328 0.87 -1.35 -2.96
N ARG A 329 0.32 -0.12 -2.95
CA ARG A 329 0.64 0.92 -3.95
C ARG A 329 2.08 1.42 -3.87
N ASN A 330 2.75 1.27 -2.72
CA ASN A 330 4.17 1.56 -2.56
C ASN A 330 5.10 0.45 -3.10
N GLY A 331 4.56 -0.69 -3.56
CA GLY A 331 5.34 -1.80 -4.10
C GLY A 331 5.58 -2.96 -3.12
N TYR A 332 4.90 -3.00 -1.97
CA TYR A 332 4.89 -4.20 -1.13
C TYR A 332 3.91 -5.22 -1.69
N THR A 333 4.43 -6.29 -2.30
CA THR A 333 3.61 -7.27 -3.03
C THR A 333 3.59 -8.65 -2.41
N ASP A 334 4.15 -8.83 -1.21
CA ASP A 334 4.01 -10.06 -0.42
C ASP A 334 3.16 -9.79 0.85
N ILE A 335 1.84 -9.87 0.70
CA ILE A 335 0.88 -9.50 1.75
C ILE A 335 -0.12 -10.64 1.97
N SER A 336 -0.27 -11.05 3.22
CA SER A 336 -1.29 -11.97 3.69
C SER A 336 -2.27 -11.25 4.61
N VAL A 337 -3.58 -11.45 4.42
CA VAL A 337 -4.64 -10.78 5.20
C VAL A 337 -5.53 -11.82 5.88
N VAL A 338 -5.69 -11.72 7.20
CA VAL A 338 -6.58 -12.57 8.00
C VAL A 338 -7.74 -11.73 8.51
N ASP A 339 -8.95 -12.03 8.01
CA ASP A 339 -10.19 -11.38 8.46
C ASP A 339 -11.38 -12.28 8.10
N ASN A 340 -12.23 -12.58 9.08
CA ASN A 340 -13.41 -13.45 8.91
C ASN A 340 -14.71 -12.69 8.65
N ASP A 341 -14.70 -11.35 8.63
CA ASP A 341 -15.90 -10.56 8.41
C ASP A 341 -16.28 -10.47 6.93
N ILE A 342 -17.54 -10.14 6.69
CA ILE A 342 -18.07 -9.73 5.39
C ILE A 342 -18.22 -8.21 5.33
N LEU A 343 -18.13 -7.64 4.14
CA LEU A 343 -18.44 -6.23 3.92
C LEU A 343 -19.95 -6.01 3.94
N VAL A 344 -20.42 -5.05 4.75
CA VAL A 344 -21.83 -4.64 4.81
C VAL A 344 -22.00 -3.17 4.41
N PRO A 345 -23.19 -2.71 3.98
CA PRO A 345 -23.36 -1.38 3.38
C PRO A 345 -22.82 -0.20 4.21
N HIS A 346 -23.02 -0.24 5.53
CA HIS A 346 -22.53 0.83 6.41
C HIS A 346 -20.99 0.90 6.47
N ASN A 347 -20.26 -0.15 6.06
CA ASN A 347 -18.80 -0.11 6.00
C ASN A 347 -18.32 0.78 4.84
N LEU A 348 -19.12 0.96 3.78
CA LEU A 348 -18.72 1.67 2.56
C LEU A 348 -18.31 3.13 2.80
N VAL A 349 -18.81 3.74 3.89
CA VAL A 349 -18.46 5.11 4.26
C VAL A 349 -17.02 5.25 4.75
N ARG A 350 -16.33 4.14 5.06
CA ARG A 350 -15.00 4.15 5.70
C ARG A 350 -14.02 3.06 5.27
N HIS A 351 -14.52 1.99 4.65
CA HIS A 351 -13.71 0.87 4.17
C HIS A 351 -13.18 1.16 2.76
N ALA A 352 -11.99 0.66 2.42
CA ALA A 352 -11.41 0.86 1.09
C ALA A 352 -12.04 0.02 -0.06
N LEU A 353 -13.08 -0.76 0.23
CA LEU A 353 -13.78 -1.60 -0.76
C LEU A 353 -15.06 -0.91 -1.21
N PHE A 354 -15.51 -1.20 -2.42
CA PHE A 354 -16.69 -0.59 -3.03
C PHE A 354 -17.92 -1.50 -2.92
N ALA A 355 -19.07 -0.98 -3.39
CA ALA A 355 -20.37 -1.65 -3.29
C ALA A 355 -20.43 -3.03 -3.97
N ASP A 356 -19.58 -3.27 -4.98
CA ASP A 356 -19.48 -4.58 -5.64
C ASP A 356 -18.91 -5.69 -4.74
N SER A 357 -18.40 -5.32 -3.56
CA SER A 357 -17.88 -6.25 -2.55
C SER A 357 -18.86 -6.51 -1.38
N ILE A 358 -20.07 -5.94 -1.38
CA ILE A 358 -21.07 -6.20 -0.33
C ILE A 358 -21.34 -7.72 -0.23
N SER A 359 -21.52 -8.21 1.00
CA SER A 359 -21.77 -9.62 1.36
C SER A 359 -20.61 -10.58 1.06
N LYS A 360 -19.46 -10.08 0.62
CA LYS A 360 -18.25 -10.87 0.41
C LYS A 360 -17.27 -10.68 1.57
N ASN A 361 -16.44 -11.69 1.82
CA ASN A 361 -15.40 -11.63 2.85
C ASN A 361 -14.37 -10.52 2.55
N LYS A 362 -14.08 -9.68 3.55
CA LYS A 362 -13.23 -8.48 3.39
C LYS A 362 -11.81 -8.83 2.95
N ALA A 363 -11.16 -9.79 3.62
CA ALA A 363 -9.79 -10.21 3.29
C ALA A 363 -9.71 -10.73 1.85
N LYS A 364 -10.62 -11.63 1.47
CA LYS A 364 -10.69 -12.18 0.11
C LYS A 364 -10.82 -11.08 -0.95
N GLU A 365 -11.76 -10.13 -0.75
CA GLU A 365 -11.98 -9.08 -1.74
C GLU A 365 -10.83 -8.08 -1.83
N ILE A 366 -10.18 -7.73 -0.71
CA ILE A 366 -8.96 -6.92 -0.76
C ILE A 366 -7.89 -7.62 -1.60
N ILE A 367 -7.63 -8.90 -1.36
CA ILE A 367 -6.65 -9.67 -2.14
C ILE A 367 -7.03 -9.77 -3.61
N ASN A 368 -8.32 -9.91 -3.95
CA ASN A 368 -8.78 -9.87 -5.34
C ASN A 368 -8.47 -8.52 -6.00
N LYS A 369 -8.72 -7.39 -5.32
CA LYS A 369 -8.40 -6.05 -5.84
C LYS A 369 -6.88 -5.84 -5.96
N LEU A 370 -6.07 -6.31 -5.00
CA LEU A 370 -4.60 -6.23 -5.08
C LEU A 370 -4.03 -7.06 -6.25
N ASN A 371 -4.59 -8.26 -6.48
CA ASN A 371 -4.21 -9.08 -7.63
C ASN A 371 -4.52 -8.38 -8.95
N ASN A 372 -5.64 -7.63 -9.03
CA ASN A 372 -5.99 -6.85 -10.22
C ASN A 372 -5.05 -5.65 -10.43
N ILE A 373 -4.64 -4.95 -9.35
CA ILE A 373 -3.66 -3.85 -9.42
C ILE A 373 -2.34 -4.34 -10.05
N TYR A 374 -1.90 -5.55 -9.68
CA TYR A 374 -0.63 -6.13 -10.12
C TYR A 374 -0.81 -7.28 -11.11
N ILE A 375 -1.88 -7.31 -11.90
CA ILE A 375 -2.31 -8.46 -12.71
C ILE A 375 -1.18 -9.08 -13.56
N MET A 376 -0.32 -8.26 -14.17
CA MET A 376 0.81 -8.70 -15.01
C MET A 376 2.13 -8.94 -14.26
N ASP A 377 2.21 -8.62 -12.97
CA ASP A 377 3.35 -8.94 -12.13
C ASP A 377 3.25 -10.39 -11.65
N LYS A 378 4.15 -11.26 -12.13
CA LYS A 378 4.17 -12.69 -11.78
C LYS A 378 4.83 -12.94 -10.41
N ASN A 379 5.54 -11.97 -9.85
CA ASN A 379 6.31 -12.11 -8.61
C ASN A 379 5.53 -11.64 -7.36
N LYS A 380 4.28 -11.19 -7.53
CA LYS A 380 3.39 -10.85 -6.41
C LYS A 380 2.98 -12.12 -5.65
N ASN A 381 2.81 -11.99 -4.33
CA ASN A 381 2.34 -13.05 -3.46
C ASN A 381 1.27 -12.47 -2.50
N PHE A 382 0.01 -12.55 -2.91
CA PHE A 382 -1.11 -12.05 -2.14
C PHE A 382 -1.98 -13.21 -1.65
N LYS A 383 -2.19 -13.32 -0.33
CA LYS A 383 -2.97 -14.41 0.29
C LYS A 383 -4.03 -13.88 1.25
N TYR A 384 -5.16 -14.57 1.35
CA TYR A 384 -6.19 -14.28 2.34
C TYR A 384 -6.53 -15.51 3.16
N TYR A 385 -7.01 -15.30 4.37
CA TYR A 385 -7.57 -16.33 5.24
C TYR A 385 -8.88 -15.81 5.83
N SER A 386 -9.98 -16.54 5.57
CA SER A 386 -11.33 -16.17 5.98
C SER A 386 -11.72 -16.82 7.32
N GLU A 387 -10.83 -16.73 8.31
CA GLU A 387 -10.99 -17.31 9.65
C GLU A 387 -10.54 -16.30 10.71
N SER A 388 -10.83 -16.57 11.99
CA SER A 388 -10.35 -15.71 13.07
C SER A 388 -8.83 -15.82 13.19
N PHE A 389 -8.15 -14.72 13.54
CA PHE A 389 -6.70 -14.71 13.68
C PHE A 389 -6.18 -15.71 14.71
N ILE A 390 -6.89 -15.90 15.82
CA ILE A 390 -6.49 -16.84 16.86
C ILE A 390 -6.47 -18.28 16.30
N ASN A 391 -7.50 -18.67 15.53
CA ASN A 391 -7.54 -19.99 14.91
C ASN A 391 -6.41 -20.14 13.87
N PHE A 392 -6.21 -19.12 13.04
CA PHE A 392 -5.12 -19.09 12.07
C PHE A 392 -3.75 -19.26 12.72
N ALA A 393 -3.48 -18.52 13.81
CA ALA A 393 -2.21 -18.50 14.52
C ALA A 393 -1.91 -19.78 15.33
N ILE A 394 -2.95 -20.53 15.72
CA ILE A 394 -2.78 -21.85 16.36
C ILE A 394 -2.34 -22.90 15.34
N ASN A 395 -2.93 -22.85 14.14
CA ASN A 395 -2.75 -23.84 13.08
C ASN A 395 -1.64 -23.49 12.07
N THR A 396 -1.07 -22.28 12.14
CA THR A 396 -0.04 -21.80 11.22
C THR A 396 1.21 -21.37 11.98
N ASP A 397 2.39 -21.68 11.43
CA ASP A 397 3.64 -21.10 11.91
C ASP A 397 3.71 -19.62 11.51
N LEU A 398 3.60 -18.71 12.48
CA LEU A 398 3.68 -17.28 12.23
C LEU A 398 5.11 -16.80 11.91
N SER A 399 6.15 -17.60 12.21
CA SER A 399 7.55 -17.22 11.98
C SER A 399 7.93 -17.19 10.49
N ILE A 400 7.06 -17.69 9.61
CA ILE A 400 7.22 -17.60 8.15
C ILE A 400 7.03 -16.17 7.62
N TYR A 401 6.51 -15.26 8.44
CA TYR A 401 6.30 -13.85 8.11
C TYR A 401 7.40 -12.99 8.71
N ASP A 402 7.73 -11.89 8.03
CA ASP A 402 8.73 -10.93 8.50
C ASP A 402 8.09 -9.86 9.40
N VAL A 403 6.83 -9.52 9.12
CA VAL A 403 6.09 -8.45 9.78
C VAL A 403 4.66 -8.92 10.13
N LEU A 404 4.23 -8.67 11.36
CA LEU A 404 2.83 -8.79 11.80
C LEU A 404 2.27 -7.40 12.10
N ILE A 405 1.13 -7.07 11.49
CA ILE A 405 0.42 -5.80 11.68
C ILE A 405 -1.00 -6.11 12.16
N ASP A 406 -1.27 -5.82 13.43
CA ASP A 406 -2.57 -5.96 14.05
C ASP A 406 -3.39 -4.67 13.93
N CYS A 407 -4.39 -4.72 13.06
CA CYS A 407 -5.41 -3.69 12.84
C CYS A 407 -6.82 -4.21 13.22
N SER A 408 -6.91 -5.30 14.01
CA SER A 408 -8.18 -5.93 14.36
C SER A 408 -9.02 -5.09 15.31
N ALA A 409 -8.38 -4.17 16.03
CA ALA A 409 -8.97 -3.49 17.17
C ALA A 409 -9.67 -4.48 18.11
N SER A 410 -9.08 -5.66 18.37
CA SER A 410 -9.64 -6.67 19.27
C SER A 410 -8.79 -6.82 20.53
N LYS A 411 -9.44 -6.80 21.71
CA LYS A 411 -8.75 -7.11 22.99
C LYS A 411 -8.33 -8.58 23.07
N SER A 412 -9.10 -9.50 22.51
CA SER A 412 -8.74 -10.93 22.54
C SER A 412 -7.52 -11.21 21.66
N VAL A 413 -7.43 -10.56 20.49
CA VAL A 413 -6.24 -10.62 19.63
C VAL A 413 -5.04 -10.01 20.33
N PHE A 414 -5.21 -8.85 20.99
CA PHE A 414 -4.16 -8.21 21.79
C PHE A 414 -3.60 -9.13 22.88
N SER A 415 -4.47 -9.69 23.71
CA SER A 415 -4.08 -10.62 24.77
C SER A 415 -3.40 -11.87 24.20
N PHE A 416 -3.94 -12.43 23.12
CA PHE A 416 -3.35 -13.58 22.45
C PHE A 416 -1.92 -13.29 21.93
N ILE A 417 -1.69 -12.15 21.27
CA ILE A 417 -0.35 -11.76 20.78
C ILE A 417 0.64 -11.59 21.94
N SER A 418 0.20 -10.97 23.05
CA SER A 418 1.03 -10.73 24.24
C SER A 418 1.50 -12.02 24.91
N GLU A 419 0.62 -13.02 24.96
CA GLU A 419 0.85 -14.33 25.59
C GLU A 419 1.34 -15.41 24.62
N TYR A 420 1.48 -15.09 23.33
CA TYR A 420 1.85 -16.07 22.31
C TYR A 420 3.23 -16.68 22.61
N SER A 421 3.22 -18.00 22.85
CA SER A 421 4.40 -18.75 23.30
C SER A 421 5.31 -19.22 22.17
N LYS A 422 4.79 -19.31 20.94
CA LYS A 422 5.59 -19.65 19.75
C LYS A 422 6.28 -18.41 19.18
N LYS A 423 7.12 -18.62 18.16
CA LYS A 423 7.86 -17.54 17.51
C LYS A 423 6.94 -16.66 16.65
N LEU A 424 6.87 -15.36 16.97
CA LEU A 424 6.26 -14.33 16.12
C LEU A 424 7.27 -13.80 15.09
N PRO A 425 6.79 -13.06 14.07
CA PRO A 425 7.64 -12.26 13.18
C PRO A 425 8.57 -11.30 13.92
N ALA A 426 9.65 -10.90 13.27
CA ALA A 426 10.66 -10.01 13.85
C ALA A 426 10.11 -8.61 14.15
N LEU A 427 9.15 -8.13 13.36
CA LEU A 427 8.47 -6.87 13.57
C LEU A 427 6.99 -7.10 13.88
N VAL A 428 6.56 -6.71 15.08
CA VAL A 428 5.15 -6.78 15.51
C VAL A 428 4.66 -5.36 15.78
N ILE A 429 3.62 -4.97 15.07
CA ILE A 429 3.01 -3.65 15.13
C ILE A 429 1.52 -3.83 15.41
N ARG A 430 0.97 -3.07 16.35
CA ARG A 430 -0.48 -2.89 16.51
C ARG A 430 -0.85 -1.46 16.18
N ALA A 431 -1.93 -1.27 15.43
CA ALA A 431 -2.45 0.04 15.05
C ALA A 431 -3.95 0.12 15.35
N GLU A 432 -4.36 1.18 16.05
CA GLU A 432 -5.76 1.39 16.42
C GLU A 432 -6.14 2.88 16.48
N LEU A 433 -7.45 3.13 16.49
CA LEU A 433 -8.03 4.46 16.67
C LEU A 433 -8.72 4.53 18.03
N ALA A 434 -8.60 5.68 18.67
CA ALA A 434 -9.08 6.01 19.99
C ALA A 434 -9.75 7.39 19.98
N ASN A 435 -10.46 7.71 21.07
CA ASN A 435 -11.13 9.00 21.29
C ASN A 435 -11.97 9.48 20.09
N LYS A 436 -12.87 8.63 19.58
CA LYS A 436 -13.72 8.90 18.39
C LYS A 436 -12.93 9.24 17.12
N GLY A 437 -11.70 8.73 17.01
CA GLY A 437 -10.83 8.99 15.87
C GLY A 437 -9.94 10.21 16.03
N LYS A 438 -10.03 10.99 17.12
CA LYS A 438 -9.07 12.09 17.34
C LYS A 438 -7.67 11.61 17.64
N LEU A 439 -7.53 10.37 18.11
CA LEU A 439 -6.27 9.78 18.51
C LEU A 439 -6.01 8.51 17.72
N GLY A 440 -4.95 8.50 16.93
CA GLY A 440 -4.38 7.31 16.31
C GLY A 440 -3.19 6.81 17.12
N LEU A 441 -3.17 5.51 17.41
CA LEU A 441 -2.14 4.86 18.21
C LEU A 441 -1.46 3.75 17.40
N VAL A 442 -0.13 3.71 17.44
CA VAL A 442 0.64 2.57 16.97
C VAL A 442 1.56 2.10 18.08
N LEU A 443 1.60 0.80 18.35
CA LEU A 443 2.49 0.16 19.32
C LEU A 443 3.40 -0.80 18.55
N LYS A 444 4.70 -0.79 18.83
CA LYS A 444 5.70 -1.59 18.10
C LYS A 444 6.69 -2.24 19.06
N GLU A 445 6.72 -3.57 19.07
CA GLU A 445 7.67 -4.36 19.87
C GLU A 445 9.13 -4.07 19.47
N ASN A 446 10.06 -4.36 20.38
CA ASN A 446 11.49 -4.32 20.08
C ASN A 446 11.89 -5.60 19.32
N ILE A 447 12.97 -5.56 18.52
CA ILE A 447 13.34 -6.69 17.62
C ILE A 447 13.61 -7.98 18.42
N ASN A 448 14.19 -7.86 19.62
CA ASN A 448 14.48 -9.00 20.49
C ASN A 448 13.25 -9.49 21.28
N ARG A 449 12.11 -8.80 21.17
CA ARG A 449 10.83 -9.12 21.85
C ARG A 449 10.91 -9.26 23.37
N ASN A 450 11.92 -8.64 23.98
CA ASN A 450 11.99 -8.47 25.43
C ASN A 450 10.95 -7.44 25.92
N LEU A 451 10.59 -6.49 25.05
CA LEU A 451 9.49 -5.55 25.23
C LEU A 451 8.30 -6.01 24.40
N LYS A 452 7.29 -6.52 25.10
CA LYS A 452 6.06 -7.00 24.48
C LYS A 452 5.04 -5.87 24.32
N ILE A 453 4.01 -6.11 23.52
CA ILE A 453 2.99 -5.12 23.21
C ILE A 453 2.22 -4.59 24.45
N ASP A 454 2.05 -5.43 25.48
CA ASP A 454 1.49 -5.08 26.79
C ASP A 454 2.38 -4.14 27.61
N ASP A 455 3.71 -4.36 27.58
CA ASP A 455 4.67 -3.46 28.24
C ASP A 455 4.60 -2.05 27.65
N ILE A 456 4.48 -1.98 26.32
CA ILE A 456 4.37 -0.72 25.57
C ILE A 456 3.02 -0.05 25.85
N GLN A 457 1.93 -0.82 25.90
CA GLN A 457 0.60 -0.29 26.21
C GLN A 457 0.54 0.33 27.62
N VAL A 458 1.10 -0.34 28.62
CA VAL A 458 1.15 0.20 29.99
C VAL A 458 2.01 1.47 30.05
N SER A 459 3.10 1.52 29.28
CA SER A 459 3.91 2.73 29.13
C SER A 459 3.14 3.89 28.48
N LEU A 460 2.31 3.60 27.47
CA LEU A 460 1.39 4.58 26.87
C LEU A 460 0.37 5.10 27.89
N PHE A 461 -0.19 4.24 28.74
CA PHE A 461 -1.12 4.68 29.79
C PHE A 461 -0.44 5.62 30.80
N ASN A 462 0.79 5.30 31.22
CA ASN A 462 1.56 6.17 32.08
C ASN A 462 1.90 7.52 31.40
N TYR A 463 2.06 7.53 30.07
CA TYR A 463 2.34 8.74 29.31
C TYR A 463 1.24 9.81 29.43
N ALA A 464 0.01 9.42 29.78
CA ALA A 464 -1.10 10.34 30.07
C ALA A 464 -0.77 11.38 31.16
N LEU A 465 0.16 11.08 32.09
CA LEU A 465 0.61 12.04 33.09
C LEU A 465 1.34 13.26 32.48
N SER A 466 1.80 13.14 31.24
CA SER A 466 2.59 14.16 30.53
C SER A 466 2.00 14.56 29.17
N ASN A 467 0.85 14.00 28.79
CA ASN A 467 0.20 14.29 27.53
C ASN A 467 -1.32 14.43 27.71
N THR A 468 -1.83 15.59 27.33
CA THR A 468 -3.21 16.03 27.53
C THR A 468 -4.21 15.20 26.72
N GLU A 469 -3.86 14.83 25.49
CA GLU A 469 -4.74 14.13 24.55
C GLU A 469 -4.95 12.67 24.96
N VAL A 470 -3.87 12.01 25.40
CA VAL A 470 -3.93 10.65 25.99
C VAL A 470 -4.69 10.70 27.32
N ALA A 471 -4.45 11.71 28.18
CA ALA A 471 -5.19 11.86 29.43
C ALA A 471 -6.70 12.06 29.21
N GLU A 472 -7.08 12.89 28.24
CA GLU A 472 -8.48 13.12 27.88
C GLU A 472 -9.14 11.83 27.37
N TRP A 473 -8.45 11.08 26.50
CA TRP A 473 -8.91 9.79 26.02
C TRP A 473 -9.20 8.82 27.17
N LEU A 474 -8.26 8.63 28.10
CA LEU A 474 -8.41 7.70 29.21
C LEU A 474 -9.51 8.15 30.19
N LYS A 475 -9.62 9.45 30.47
CA LYS A 475 -10.73 10.02 31.26
C LYS A 475 -12.09 9.72 30.63
N ASN A 476 -12.22 9.94 29.32
CA ASN A 476 -13.46 9.69 28.61
C ASN A 476 -13.81 8.19 28.61
N TYR A 477 -12.79 7.32 28.46
CA TYR A 477 -12.98 5.88 28.55
C TYR A 477 -13.52 5.44 29.93
N GLN A 478 -12.96 5.98 31.02
CA GLN A 478 -13.43 5.67 32.37
C GLN A 478 -14.86 6.16 32.61
N LYS A 479 -15.20 7.39 32.19
CA LYS A 479 -16.57 7.93 32.30
C LYS A 479 -17.59 7.07 31.57
N LEU A 480 -17.24 6.57 30.39
CA LEU A 480 -18.10 5.64 29.66
C LEU A 480 -18.31 4.38 30.48
N LYS A 481 -17.23 3.74 30.98
CA LYS A 481 -17.31 2.52 31.77
C LYS A 481 -18.23 2.64 33.00
N GLU A 482 -18.23 3.79 33.67
CA GLU A 482 -19.08 4.06 34.86
C GLU A 482 -20.55 4.30 34.52
N ASN A 483 -20.86 4.94 33.38
CA ASN A 483 -22.24 5.27 33.00
C ASN A 483 -23.06 4.08 32.45
N PHE A 484 -22.43 2.93 32.16
CA PHE A 484 -23.07 1.78 31.51
C PHE A 484 -23.51 0.65 32.46
N GLU A 485 -23.50 0.84 33.79
CA GLU A 485 -24.00 -0.18 34.74
C GLU A 485 -25.53 -0.40 34.72
N GLY A 486 -26.28 0.18 33.76
CA GLY A 486 -27.74 0.11 33.75
C GLY A 486 -28.45 0.27 32.40
N ALA A 487 -27.95 -0.30 31.29
CA ALA A 487 -28.75 -0.64 30.09
C ALA A 487 -27.85 -1.29 29.01
N GLN A 488 -28.37 -2.37 28.40
CA GLN A 488 -27.96 -3.04 27.15
C GLN A 488 -26.48 -2.93 26.71
N PHE A 489 -25.80 -4.08 26.77
CA PHE A 489 -24.41 -4.39 26.43
C PHE A 489 -23.89 -4.02 25.02
N GLU A 490 -24.57 -3.20 24.22
CA GLU A 490 -24.22 -3.02 22.80
C GLU A 490 -23.36 -1.80 22.46
N ASP A 491 -23.08 -0.87 23.37
CA ASP A 491 -22.41 0.37 22.98
C ASP A 491 -21.11 0.71 23.74
N ILE A 492 -20.02 0.44 23.01
CA ILE A 492 -18.74 1.16 23.01
C ILE A 492 -17.77 0.78 24.13
N THR A 493 -16.84 -0.09 23.77
CA THR A 493 -15.56 -0.27 24.46
C THR A 493 -14.47 -0.37 23.40
N ILE A 494 -13.34 0.34 23.62
CA ILE A 494 -12.10 0.18 22.84
C ILE A 494 -11.86 -1.32 22.65
N GLY A 495 -11.79 -1.81 21.42
CA GLY A 495 -11.48 -3.22 21.20
C GLY A 495 -12.61 -4.13 20.68
N MET A 496 -13.73 -3.60 20.18
CA MET A 496 -14.66 -4.35 19.34
C MET A 496 -14.86 -3.65 17.98
N GLY A 497 -14.81 -4.46 16.92
CA GLY A 497 -14.51 -4.07 15.55
C GLY A 497 -15.41 -3.00 14.93
N CYS A 498 -14.93 -2.45 13.82
CA CYS A 498 -15.57 -1.48 12.94
C CYS A 498 -16.95 -1.91 12.35
N ASN A 499 -17.61 -2.93 12.89
CA ASN A 499 -18.85 -3.54 12.38
C ASN A 499 -20.14 -3.03 13.05
N THR A 500 -20.06 -2.20 14.08
CA THR A 500 -21.26 -1.58 14.67
C THR A 500 -21.59 -0.26 13.96
N ASN A 501 -22.89 -0.01 13.75
CA ASN A 501 -23.39 1.27 13.20
C ASN A 501 -23.12 2.46 14.13
N THR A 502 -22.66 2.22 15.36
CA THR A 502 -22.62 3.20 16.45
C THR A 502 -21.32 4.00 16.50
N MET A 503 -20.23 3.54 15.86
CA MET A 503 -19.01 4.33 15.70
C MET A 503 -19.15 5.34 14.54
N LYS A 504 -19.58 6.57 14.86
CA LYS A 504 -19.63 7.70 13.93
C LYS A 504 -18.23 8.30 13.78
N ILE A 505 -17.57 7.99 12.67
CA ILE A 505 -16.24 8.52 12.31
C ILE A 505 -16.20 8.72 10.79
N SER A 506 -15.64 9.85 10.36
CA SER A 506 -15.51 10.19 8.94
C SER A 506 -14.29 9.51 8.30
N ASP A 507 -14.37 9.26 6.98
CA ASP A 507 -13.31 8.59 6.23
C ASP A 507 -12.00 9.37 6.22
N ASN A 508 -12.07 10.71 6.16
CA ASN A 508 -10.89 11.58 6.15
C ASN A 508 -10.04 11.41 7.43
N ILE A 509 -10.67 11.27 8.61
CA ILE A 509 -9.98 11.03 9.89
C ILE A 509 -9.24 9.69 9.84
N ILE A 510 -9.91 8.63 9.37
CA ILE A 510 -9.31 7.30 9.24
C ILE A 510 -8.16 7.33 8.22
N SER A 511 -8.36 8.02 7.11
CA SER A 511 -7.36 8.18 6.05
C SER A 511 -6.13 8.98 6.51
N TYR A 512 -6.30 10.01 7.33
CA TYR A 512 -5.19 10.75 7.96
C TYR A 512 -4.29 9.84 8.79
N HIS A 513 -4.89 9.07 9.71
CA HIS A 513 -4.14 8.12 10.52
C HIS A 513 -3.54 6.98 9.68
N ALA A 514 -4.27 6.44 8.70
CA ALA A 514 -3.77 5.39 7.80
C ALA A 514 -2.53 5.85 7.03
N ALA A 515 -2.49 7.10 6.56
CA ALA A 515 -1.33 7.68 5.88
C ALA A 515 -0.11 7.75 6.82
N ILE A 516 -0.30 8.23 8.04
CA ILE A 516 0.77 8.30 9.07
C ILE A 516 1.25 6.90 9.44
N PHE A 517 0.33 5.96 9.69
CA PHE A 517 0.66 4.61 10.11
C PHE A 517 1.39 3.85 9.01
N SER A 518 0.95 3.99 7.75
CA SER A 518 1.66 3.39 6.62
C SER A 518 3.08 3.95 6.48
N SER A 519 3.28 5.24 6.71
CA SER A 519 4.62 5.86 6.70
C SER A 519 5.49 5.36 7.86
N TYR A 520 4.92 5.22 9.06
CA TYR A 520 5.58 4.62 10.21
C TYR A 520 6.01 3.17 9.92
N ILE A 521 5.08 2.33 9.45
CA ILE A 521 5.33 0.93 9.10
C ILE A 521 6.46 0.84 8.07
N LYS A 522 6.41 1.63 6.99
CA LYS A 522 7.48 1.67 5.97
C LYS A 522 8.84 1.96 6.60
N LYS A 523 8.95 3.01 7.42
CA LYS A 523 10.20 3.38 8.10
C LYS A 523 10.78 2.23 8.94
N HIS A 524 9.95 1.46 9.61
CA HIS A 524 10.38 0.32 10.44
C HIS A 524 10.64 -0.96 9.66
N ILE A 525 10.05 -1.11 8.48
CA ILE A 525 10.41 -2.18 7.54
C ILE A 525 11.79 -1.92 6.92
N THR A 526 12.13 -0.65 6.65
CA THR A 526 13.41 -0.30 6.02
C THR A 526 14.58 -0.27 7.00
N ASN A 527 14.33 0.19 8.24
CA ASN A 527 15.36 0.45 9.23
C ASN A 527 15.28 -0.56 10.37
N ASP A 528 16.41 -1.18 10.74
CA ASP A 528 16.51 -2.11 11.87
C ASP A 528 16.53 -1.33 13.21
N ILE A 529 15.44 -0.60 13.50
CA ILE A 529 15.29 0.15 14.74
C ILE A 529 15.00 -0.83 15.87
N GLN A 530 15.98 -0.98 16.77
CA GLN A 530 15.95 -2.00 17.81
C GLN A 530 14.95 -1.72 18.94
N ASN A 531 14.64 -0.45 19.23
CA ASN A 531 13.85 -0.08 20.42
C ASN A 531 12.36 -0.38 20.28
N GLY A 532 11.69 -0.67 21.40
CA GLY A 532 10.23 -0.68 21.47
C GLY A 532 9.71 0.76 21.45
N GLU A 533 8.58 1.00 20.79
CA GLU A 533 8.07 2.37 20.57
C GLU A 533 6.55 2.39 20.55
N PHE A 534 5.99 3.56 20.86
CA PHE A 534 4.62 3.89 20.46
C PHE A 534 4.56 5.23 19.72
N LEU A 535 3.63 5.34 18.79
CA LEU A 535 3.31 6.56 18.06
C LEU A 535 1.94 7.05 18.48
N ILE A 536 1.85 8.37 18.68
CA ILE A 536 0.62 9.11 18.86
C ILE A 536 0.43 10.02 17.65
N SER A 537 -0.73 9.89 17.01
CA SER A 537 -1.19 10.79 15.96
C SER A 537 -2.46 11.46 16.46
N TYR A 538 -2.45 12.78 16.60
CA TYR A 538 -3.61 13.55 17.02
C TYR A 538 -4.21 14.28 15.81
N PHE A 539 -5.54 14.21 15.69
CA PHE A 539 -6.29 14.86 14.62
C PHE A 539 -7.61 15.43 15.12
N ASP A 540 -7.71 16.75 15.16
CA ASP A 540 -8.95 17.50 15.32
C ASP A 540 -9.27 18.24 14.02
N GLU A 541 -10.39 17.87 13.39
CA GLU A 541 -10.86 18.52 12.16
C GLU A 541 -11.26 19.99 12.38
N ASN A 542 -11.58 20.37 13.62
CA ASN A 542 -11.95 21.75 13.97
C ASN A 542 -10.73 22.64 14.28
N ASN A 543 -9.56 22.03 14.50
CA ASN A 543 -8.34 22.77 14.83
C ASN A 543 -7.12 22.10 14.19
N LEU A 544 -6.99 22.28 12.87
CA LEU A 544 -5.95 21.62 12.08
C LEU A 544 -4.51 21.99 12.50
N SER A 545 -4.30 23.18 13.08
CA SER A 545 -2.98 23.66 13.53
C SER A 545 -2.44 22.90 14.73
N GLU A 546 -3.29 22.29 15.54
CA GLU A 546 -2.89 21.51 16.72
C GLU A 546 -2.67 20.02 16.37
N ASN A 547 -2.87 19.63 15.11
CA ASN A 547 -2.65 18.25 14.70
C ASN A 547 -1.16 17.92 14.70
N TYR A 548 -0.80 16.80 15.31
CA TYR A 548 0.59 16.38 15.40
C TYR A 548 0.74 14.87 15.33
N CYS A 549 1.97 14.45 15.08
CA CYS A 549 2.40 13.07 15.22
C CYS A 549 3.69 13.00 16.02
N LYS A 550 3.76 12.12 17.01
CA LYS A 550 4.91 11.96 17.89
C LYS A 550 5.24 10.49 18.09
N ILE A 551 6.52 10.15 18.00
CA ILE A 551 7.04 8.80 18.31
C ILE A 551 7.77 8.88 19.65
N ILE A 552 7.47 7.93 20.53
CA ILE A 552 8.05 7.82 21.87
C ILE A 552 8.74 6.46 21.96
N SER A 553 10.04 6.46 22.26
CA SER A 553 10.79 5.24 22.57
C SER A 553 10.54 4.77 24.00
N VAL A 554 10.38 3.47 24.15
CA VAL A 554 10.09 2.79 25.42
C VAL A 554 11.34 2.01 25.82
N GLN A 555 11.81 2.23 27.05
CA GLN A 555 12.88 1.43 27.65
C GLN A 555 12.32 0.08 28.11
N ASP A 556 13.19 -0.87 28.43
CA ASP A 556 12.77 -2.21 28.82
C ASP A 556 12.15 -2.28 30.23
N PHE A 557 11.57 -3.43 30.54
CA PHE A 557 11.07 -3.77 31.87
C PHE A 557 11.95 -4.85 32.48
N ILE A 558 12.34 -4.66 33.73
CA ILE A 558 13.03 -5.68 34.51
C ILE A 558 11.96 -6.61 35.09
N SER A 559 12.00 -7.88 34.71
CA SER A 559 11.05 -8.89 35.18
C SER A 559 11.60 -9.60 36.41
N VAL A 560 10.83 -9.59 37.49
CA VAL A 560 11.14 -10.24 38.78
C VAL A 560 10.05 -11.25 39.08
N ASN A 561 10.40 -12.52 39.16
CA ASN A 561 9.48 -13.57 39.57
C ASN A 561 9.30 -13.55 41.08
N THR A 562 8.07 -13.68 41.55
CA THR A 562 7.77 -13.70 42.99
C THR A 562 8.01 -15.09 43.56
N SER A 563 8.63 -15.17 44.74
CA SER A 563 8.97 -16.45 45.39
C SER A 563 7.76 -17.29 45.82
N GLU A 564 6.59 -16.68 45.97
CA GLU A 564 5.35 -17.31 46.39
C GLU A 564 4.23 -16.84 45.44
N ASN A 565 3.39 -17.74 44.91
CA ASN A 565 2.12 -17.46 44.19
C ASN A 565 2.11 -17.26 42.65
N ASN A 566 3.19 -17.56 41.93
CA ASN A 566 3.26 -17.49 40.44
C ASN A 566 2.92 -16.10 39.86
N TRP A 567 3.21 -15.01 40.58
CA TRP A 567 3.14 -13.66 40.04
C TRP A 567 4.46 -13.25 39.39
N THR A 568 4.38 -12.37 38.40
CA THR A 568 5.54 -11.70 37.82
C THR A 568 5.40 -10.21 37.99
N THR A 569 6.41 -9.58 38.55
CA THR A 569 6.48 -8.12 38.65
C THR A 569 7.40 -7.58 37.58
N LYS A 570 6.90 -6.66 36.75
CA LYS A 570 7.66 -5.99 35.71
C LYS A 570 7.85 -4.53 36.11
N ILE A 571 9.08 -4.12 36.42
CA ILE A 571 9.41 -2.73 36.74
C ILE A 571 10.02 -2.01 35.54
N TYR A 572 9.43 -0.88 35.16
CA TYR A 572 9.93 -0.05 34.08
C TYR A 572 11.33 0.48 34.42
N ARG A 573 12.27 0.40 33.46
CA ARG A 573 13.68 0.76 33.67
C ARG A 573 13.86 2.13 34.33
N LYS A 574 13.11 3.15 33.91
CA LYS A 574 13.19 4.49 34.52
C LYS A 574 12.77 4.52 35.99
N ALA A 575 11.74 3.75 36.36
CA ALA A 575 11.31 3.65 37.76
C ALA A 575 12.38 2.94 38.60
N TYR A 576 12.97 1.88 38.06
CA TYR A 576 14.08 1.18 38.70
C TYR A 576 15.31 2.08 38.91
N GLU A 577 15.73 2.82 37.88
CA GLU A 577 16.85 3.77 37.96
C GLU A 577 16.59 4.87 38.99
N ARG A 578 15.35 5.36 39.07
CA ARG A 578 14.95 6.32 40.10
C ARG A 578 15.06 5.72 41.50
N ILE A 579 14.61 4.49 41.72
CA ILE A 579 14.77 3.78 42.99
C ILE A 579 16.26 3.64 43.35
N LEU A 580 17.11 3.23 42.41
CA LEU A 580 18.55 3.08 42.67
C LEU A 580 19.23 4.42 43.00
N ASN A 581 18.81 5.51 42.36
CA ASN A 581 19.31 6.84 42.69
C ASN A 581 18.93 7.23 44.14
N GLU A 582 17.68 7.00 44.54
CA GLU A 582 17.22 7.24 45.90
C GLU A 582 17.95 6.37 46.93
N LEU A 583 18.21 5.10 46.60
CA LEU A 583 19.03 4.19 47.40
C LEU A 583 20.42 4.77 47.62
N ASN A 584 21.11 5.17 46.53
CA ASN A 584 22.46 5.71 46.59
C ASN A 584 22.54 7.02 47.40
N ASN A 585 21.54 7.89 47.27
CA ASN A 585 21.49 9.16 48.00
C ASN A 585 21.14 9.01 49.48
N SER A 586 20.46 7.93 49.85
CA SER A 586 19.97 7.71 51.23
C SER A 586 20.94 6.92 52.11
N LYS A 587 22.01 6.34 51.55
CA LYS A 587 22.95 5.49 52.30
C LYS A 587 23.52 6.21 53.53
N PRO A 588 23.66 5.52 54.67
CA PRO A 588 23.35 4.09 54.91
C PRO A 588 21.87 3.81 55.27
N ASN A 589 20.99 4.81 55.21
CA ASN A 589 19.60 4.68 55.64
C ASN A 589 18.72 3.99 54.60
N GLU A 590 17.76 3.20 55.07
CA GLU A 590 16.67 2.68 54.27
C GLU A 590 15.76 3.84 53.79
N THR A 591 15.30 3.75 52.55
CA THR A 591 14.32 4.65 51.94
C THR A 591 13.23 3.83 51.26
N GLY A 592 12.11 4.45 50.92
CA GLY A 592 11.01 3.75 50.29
C GLY A 592 9.84 4.65 49.95
N GLY A 593 8.78 4.03 49.45
CA GLY A 593 7.58 4.73 49.01
C GLY A 593 6.53 3.78 48.48
N ILE A 594 5.69 4.31 47.59
CA ILE A 594 4.66 3.53 46.91
C ILE A 594 5.03 3.30 45.45
N LEU A 595 4.59 2.16 44.93
CA LEU A 595 4.70 1.76 43.54
C LEU A 595 3.42 2.14 42.79
N LEU A 596 3.59 2.74 41.62
CA LEU A 596 2.50 3.06 40.70
C LEU A 596 2.59 2.22 39.45
N GLY A 597 1.43 1.77 38.96
CA GLY A 597 1.36 1.03 37.71
C GLY A 597 0.02 0.33 37.51
N ASN A 598 0.04 -0.84 36.89
CA ASN A 598 -1.17 -1.58 36.51
C ASN A 598 -1.07 -3.05 36.95
N ILE A 599 -2.18 -3.63 37.40
CA ILE A 599 -2.27 -5.05 37.77
C ILE A 599 -3.15 -5.76 36.75
N ASN A 600 -2.57 -6.75 36.08
CA ASN A 600 -3.33 -7.69 35.26
C ASN A 600 -3.52 -9.00 36.03
N LYS A 601 -4.75 -9.22 36.50
CA LYS A 601 -5.11 -10.39 37.32
C LYS A 601 -5.17 -11.68 36.51
N ASN A 602 -5.45 -11.61 35.21
CA ASN A 602 -5.60 -12.79 34.36
C ASN A 602 -4.25 -13.48 34.11
N ASN A 603 -3.22 -12.69 33.81
CA ASN A 603 -1.87 -13.18 33.57
C ASN A 603 -0.96 -13.08 34.81
N LYS A 604 -1.51 -12.74 35.97
CA LYS A 604 -0.79 -12.55 37.25
C LYS A 604 0.46 -11.68 37.11
N THR A 605 0.33 -10.56 36.39
CA THR A 605 1.43 -9.61 36.18
C THR A 605 1.16 -8.27 36.86
N ILE A 606 2.13 -7.79 37.62
CA ILE A 606 2.14 -6.43 38.20
C ILE A 606 3.12 -5.59 37.40
N TYR A 607 2.63 -4.58 36.69
CA TYR A 607 3.48 -3.60 36.01
C TYR A 607 3.70 -2.42 36.95
N VAL A 608 4.96 -2.05 37.18
CA VAL A 608 5.37 -0.85 37.91
C VAL A 608 5.92 0.13 36.90
N THR A 609 5.26 1.26 36.70
CA THR A 609 5.62 2.30 35.73
C THR A 609 6.33 3.49 36.35
N ASP A 610 6.04 3.79 37.62
CA ASP A 610 6.62 4.91 38.36
C ASP A 610 6.54 4.68 39.87
N ILE A 611 7.11 5.60 40.64
CA ILE A 611 7.13 5.58 42.11
C ILE A 611 6.71 6.94 42.68
N TYR A 612 6.27 6.93 43.94
CA TYR A 612 6.09 8.15 44.74
C TYR A 612 6.67 7.97 46.15
N ILE A 613 7.37 9.00 46.63
CA ILE A 613 8.01 9.02 47.94
C ILE A 613 7.33 10.12 48.77
N PRO A 614 6.61 9.75 49.85
CA PRO A 614 6.01 10.73 50.77
C PRO A 614 7.09 11.56 51.48
N LYS A 615 6.91 12.88 51.53
CA LYS A 615 7.92 13.83 52.07
C LYS A 615 8.16 13.71 53.57
N ASP A 616 7.20 13.17 54.30
CA ASP A 616 7.20 12.96 55.76
C ASP A 616 7.73 11.57 56.16
N SER A 617 8.26 10.79 55.21
CA SER A 617 8.86 9.49 55.50
C SER A 617 10.08 9.63 56.42
N LYS A 618 10.25 8.70 57.35
CA LYS A 618 11.37 8.67 58.29
C LYS A 618 12.37 7.59 57.89
N TYR A 619 13.65 7.97 57.89
CA TYR A 619 14.76 7.18 57.39
C TYR A 619 15.65 6.72 58.56
N GLY A 620 16.09 5.47 58.52
CA GLY A 620 17.05 4.91 59.47
C GLY A 620 17.78 3.70 58.85
N PRO A 621 18.93 3.29 59.40
CA PRO A 621 19.77 2.24 58.80
C PRO A 621 19.16 0.83 58.84
N TYR A 622 18.17 0.60 59.72
CA TYR A 622 17.49 -0.69 59.90
C TYR A 622 15.97 -0.54 60.09
N LEU A 623 15.45 0.66 59.80
CA LEU A 623 14.03 0.97 59.97
C LEU A 623 13.63 2.14 59.08
N PHE A 624 12.90 1.83 58.02
CA PHE A 624 12.08 2.78 57.28
C PHE A 624 10.66 2.88 57.85
N THR A 625 10.14 4.10 58.01
CA THR A 625 8.71 4.35 58.29
C THR A 625 8.12 5.22 57.19
N LYS A 626 7.24 4.63 56.38
CA LYS A 626 6.56 5.31 55.26
C LYS A 626 5.64 6.41 55.76
N GLY A 627 5.84 7.63 55.25
CA GLY A 627 4.96 8.76 55.47
C GLY A 627 3.66 8.69 54.66
N SER A 628 2.83 9.71 54.75
CA SER A 628 1.55 9.81 54.01
C SER A 628 1.30 11.18 53.37
N TYR A 629 2.19 12.16 53.62
CA TYR A 629 2.02 13.53 53.17
C TYR A 629 2.04 13.62 51.65
N GLY A 630 0.97 14.18 51.07
CA GLY A 630 0.83 14.37 49.63
C GLY A 630 0.47 13.10 48.85
N THR A 631 0.43 11.93 49.50
CA THR A 631 0.20 10.65 48.83
C THR A 631 -1.21 10.57 48.24
N LYS A 632 -2.22 11.03 49.00
CA LYS A 632 -3.61 11.01 48.56
C LYS A 632 -3.81 11.91 47.34
N GLU A 633 -3.34 13.15 47.41
CA GLU A 633 -3.48 14.14 46.34
C GLU A 633 -2.76 13.69 45.07
N TYR A 634 -1.56 13.10 45.22
CA TYR A 634 -0.81 12.58 44.08
C TYR A 634 -1.50 11.37 43.44
N LEU A 635 -2.00 10.43 44.24
CA LEU A 635 -2.76 9.28 43.74
C LEU A 635 -4.04 9.72 43.04
N GLU A 636 -4.79 10.67 43.59
CA GLU A 636 -5.98 11.24 42.96
C GLU A 636 -5.65 11.90 41.61
N HIS A 637 -4.54 12.62 41.52
CA HIS A 637 -4.06 13.17 40.25
C HIS A 637 -3.74 12.07 39.23
N VAL A 638 -3.00 11.03 39.64
CA VAL A 638 -2.63 9.91 38.76
C VAL A 638 -3.87 9.16 38.28
N LEU A 639 -4.78 8.82 39.19
CA LEU A 639 -6.05 8.15 38.89
C LEU A 639 -6.89 8.97 37.90
N LYS A 640 -7.06 10.27 38.18
CA LYS A 640 -7.81 11.17 37.31
C LYS A 640 -7.17 11.31 35.93
N SER A 641 -5.85 11.46 35.85
CA SER A 641 -5.14 11.65 34.59
C SER A 641 -5.07 10.40 33.73
N THR A 642 -5.07 9.22 34.34
CA THR A 642 -4.94 7.93 33.64
C THR A 642 -6.26 7.15 33.52
N GLY A 643 -7.39 7.75 33.91
CA GLY A 643 -8.70 7.09 33.85
C GLY A 643 -8.77 5.83 34.73
N ASN A 644 -8.19 5.88 35.94
CA ASN A 644 -8.08 4.77 36.88
C ASN A 644 -7.29 3.55 36.38
N ILE A 645 -6.52 3.68 35.29
CA ILE A 645 -5.71 2.57 34.75
C ILE A 645 -4.38 2.42 35.50
N ILE A 646 -3.69 3.53 35.78
CA ILE A 646 -2.49 3.55 36.61
C ILE A 646 -2.92 3.87 38.04
N ASN A 647 -2.55 3.00 38.98
CA ASN A 647 -2.92 3.10 40.38
C ASN A 647 -1.78 2.62 41.28
N TYR A 648 -2.00 2.66 42.59
CA TYR A 648 -1.21 1.96 43.60
C TYR A 648 -1.14 0.46 43.30
N VAL A 649 0.07 -0.08 43.23
CA VAL A 649 0.32 -1.51 42.98
C VAL A 649 1.22 -2.18 44.02
N GLY A 650 1.53 -1.49 45.10
CA GLY A 650 2.35 -2.02 46.20
C GLY A 650 3.25 -0.96 46.83
N ASP A 651 4.01 -1.38 47.83
CA ASP A 651 5.03 -0.57 48.46
C ASP A 651 6.43 -1.00 48.00
N TRP A 652 7.41 -0.13 48.16
CA TRP A 652 8.81 -0.49 47.99
C TRP A 652 9.69 0.14 49.07
N HIS A 653 10.81 -0.51 49.35
CA HIS A 653 11.85 0.06 50.19
C HIS A 653 13.23 -0.54 49.85
N THR A 654 14.28 0.04 50.42
CA THR A 654 15.66 -0.37 50.19
C THR A 654 16.27 -1.00 51.43
N HIS A 655 17.18 -1.95 51.20
CA HIS A 655 18.06 -2.59 52.17
C HIS A 655 19.51 -2.29 51.76
N PRO A 656 20.07 -1.11 52.07
CA PRO A 656 21.32 -0.64 51.46
C PRO A 656 22.52 -1.56 51.65
N GLU A 657 22.66 -2.17 52.83
CA GLU A 657 23.82 -3.00 53.22
C GLU A 657 23.44 -4.47 53.51
N SER A 658 22.21 -4.88 53.21
CA SER A 658 21.69 -6.21 53.57
C SER A 658 21.01 -6.92 52.39
N SER A 659 20.65 -8.19 52.59
CA SER A 659 19.96 -8.97 51.56
C SER A 659 18.56 -8.41 51.28
N THR A 660 18.06 -8.58 50.06
CA THR A 660 16.67 -8.23 49.69
C THR A 660 15.62 -9.21 50.23
N ASN A 661 15.99 -10.12 51.14
CA ASN A 661 15.06 -11.00 51.82
C ASN A 661 14.19 -10.23 52.83
N MET A 662 12.91 -10.55 52.90
CA MET A 662 12.00 -9.98 53.90
C MET A 662 12.48 -10.24 55.33
N SER A 663 12.59 -9.17 56.13
CA SER A 663 12.68 -9.26 57.58
C SER A 663 11.35 -9.70 58.21
N SER A 664 11.35 -9.98 59.52
CA SER A 664 10.11 -10.28 60.24
C SER A 664 9.11 -9.10 60.23
N LYS A 665 9.61 -7.87 60.17
CA LYS A 665 8.77 -6.67 60.05
C LYS A 665 8.14 -6.56 58.67
N ASP A 666 8.89 -6.84 57.60
CA ASP A 666 8.39 -6.76 56.22
C ASP A 666 7.27 -7.78 55.97
N LYS A 667 7.43 -8.99 56.51
CA LYS A 667 6.37 -10.01 56.51
C LYS A 667 5.10 -9.51 57.20
N LYS A 668 5.23 -8.83 58.34
CA LYS A 668 4.09 -8.25 59.06
C LYS A 668 3.42 -7.14 58.25
N SER A 669 4.20 -6.22 57.67
CA SER A 669 3.71 -5.14 56.82
C SER A 669 2.97 -5.67 55.59
N LEU A 670 3.48 -6.73 54.96
CA LEU A 670 2.83 -7.38 53.82
C LEU A 670 1.47 -8.00 54.20
N LEU A 671 1.38 -8.62 55.38
CA LEU A 671 0.12 -9.17 55.91
C LEU A 671 -0.87 -8.08 56.30
N GLU A 672 -0.41 -6.99 56.89
CA GLU A 672 -1.25 -5.81 57.17
C GLU A 672 -1.79 -5.21 55.87
N LEU A 673 -0.94 -5.04 54.86
CA LEU A 673 -1.33 -4.56 53.53
C LEU A 673 -2.37 -5.49 52.89
N LYS A 674 -2.24 -6.80 53.08
CA LYS A 674 -3.23 -7.78 52.60
C LYS A 674 -4.60 -7.54 53.21
N GLU A 675 -4.68 -7.34 54.52
CA GLU A 675 -5.96 -7.08 55.18
C GLU A 675 -6.59 -5.76 54.70
N TYR A 676 -5.79 -4.70 54.48
CA TYR A 676 -6.30 -3.44 53.91
C TYR A 676 -6.80 -3.56 52.47
N LEU A 677 -6.13 -4.38 51.63
CA LEU A 677 -6.47 -4.53 50.21
C LEU A 677 -7.56 -5.57 49.93
N LYS A 678 -7.98 -6.31 50.95
CA LYS A 678 -8.97 -7.40 50.86
C LYS A 678 -10.29 -6.94 50.22
N GLU A 679 -10.75 -5.75 50.54
CA GLU A 679 -11.98 -5.16 50.01
C GLU A 679 -11.89 -4.82 48.51
N TYR A 680 -10.68 -4.60 47.99
CA TYR A 680 -10.44 -4.19 46.60
C TYR A 680 -10.09 -5.38 45.69
N SER A 681 -9.93 -6.58 46.26
CA SER A 681 -9.43 -7.78 45.55
C SER A 681 -8.08 -7.53 44.85
N TYR A 682 -7.22 -6.68 45.43
CA TYR A 682 -5.86 -6.40 44.94
C TYR A 682 -4.85 -7.24 45.73
N PRO A 683 -3.81 -7.78 45.07
CA PRO A 683 -2.76 -8.47 45.79
C PRO A 683 -1.93 -7.47 46.62
N ALA A 684 -1.54 -7.87 47.83
CA ALA A 684 -0.54 -7.15 48.60
C ALA A 684 0.83 -7.40 47.98
N HIS A 685 1.58 -6.33 47.74
CA HIS A 685 2.84 -6.39 47.01
C HIS A 685 3.88 -5.48 47.64
N ILE A 686 5.07 -6.03 47.89
CA ILE A 686 6.24 -5.28 48.35
C ILE A 686 7.45 -5.64 47.47
N MET A 687 8.18 -4.62 47.04
CA MET A 687 9.49 -4.79 46.41
C MET A 687 10.62 -4.30 47.32
N ILE A 688 11.69 -5.08 47.41
CA ILE A 688 12.88 -4.77 48.23
C ILE A 688 14.10 -4.69 47.31
N PHE A 689 14.86 -3.61 47.44
CA PHE A 689 16.00 -3.30 46.58
C PHE A 689 17.29 -3.18 47.41
N ASN A 690 18.39 -3.74 46.91
CA ASN A 690 19.73 -3.36 47.35
C ASN A 690 20.59 -2.97 46.13
N GLU A 691 21.89 -2.74 46.31
CA GLU A 691 22.78 -2.37 45.18
C GLU A 691 22.90 -3.44 44.09
N LYS A 692 22.66 -4.72 44.42
CA LYS A 692 22.97 -5.87 43.57
C LYS A 692 21.74 -6.63 43.09
N ASP A 693 20.71 -6.67 43.92
CA ASP A 693 19.57 -7.57 43.81
C ASP A 693 18.25 -6.81 44.02
N ILE A 694 17.18 -7.41 43.49
CA ILE A 694 15.80 -6.96 43.62
C ILE A 694 14.93 -8.17 43.92
N SER A 695 14.08 -8.05 44.94
CA SER A 695 13.11 -9.08 45.31
C SER A 695 11.69 -8.53 45.27
N SER A 696 10.74 -9.35 44.82
CA SER A 696 9.32 -9.01 44.74
C SER A 696 8.50 -10.06 45.50
N TYR A 697 7.68 -9.60 46.43
CA TYR A 697 6.85 -10.42 47.30
C TYR A 697 5.39 -10.07 47.12
N VAL A 698 4.58 -11.06 46.73
CA VAL A 698 3.16 -10.86 46.41
C VAL A 698 2.31 -11.88 47.14
N ILE A 699 1.31 -11.41 47.89
CA ILE A 699 0.30 -12.24 48.54
C ILE A 699 -1.08 -11.82 48.03
N SER A 700 -1.78 -12.75 47.39
CA SER A 700 -3.18 -12.59 46.96
C SER A 700 -4.19 -12.95 48.04
#